data_AF-A0AAN8XLP7-F1
#
_entry.id   AF-A0AAN8XLP7-F1
#
_cell.length_a   1.000
_cell.length_b   1.000
_cell.length_c   1.000
_cell.angle_alpha   90.00
_cell.angle_beta   90.00
_cell.angle_gamma   90.00
#
_symmetry.space_group_name_H-M   'P 1'
#
loop_
_entity.id
_entity.type
_entity.pdbx_description
1 polymer ?
#
loop_
_entity_poly.entity_id
_entity_poly.type
_entity_poly.pdbx_seq_one_letter_code
_entity_poly.pdbx_strand_id
1 'polypeptide(L)'
;MPETEEPLCLEKQNDQHDGSGDANKEQIENICRETPEKEEEDEDTTPLVLEPDHPMMQRFQAALKAHLLKQIDKLSNQVFELDHEIKQKEKEKEETGLELYAVQEEVYRQQKVLEDCETTIESLMKERESLDESVKTKKSNWKEEVNQLNCAKKKEMDLMAELQRLSSLEKQMEKWEKEIESELTVTQRISEKTMYDKNKLIEEKRKMVGREVNHCGKLTTEIENFGIARCGESATEDYSTRSPIHSAQFNLFGKNFWEIVINRSICIGKSASVLLAETVSTVLNDMYLLKLMTAVSNNEADIKVLDGEIELKLEEKDTLSQTLADAAADLQALVTEQKRLMSAWNSVASMISQKNAVYTNLTNDLAKLQDSFRSLNSEIESYKRSSGEEMKKSEKLAITMTRVENDFESGEVTLKILMEKKTVLEDKIASTATMIERTEAEFLHAKMESDKIEGNLKGVRANLEKLCQEHSRLEDEAMTCLQEQICNDKAASHMNKLLKEAREKNRKQEFSLLETENKISQKFLEAEELKEVISRNNEIVKEMNKELSAKEEELKKIEDEIDKCQSAIIQKQGNYATLTRKIEKYIEKTNYGKVWLSPAQQRIIDLEKTNAEIQAKNDKMQSFWLIQQNNNIKLSEQRNEQLKEISLLRKQVLLYEQRVLKTDREFQREKKIENDVNKSISELQQKLGSLSGVLVDRKDYKENLGKENILMQAQFVQNLKDSELEQIRLKDEIKQLETALEELAETMLATQREMLAWERKIQSAMDAKNDIQKQRSSSGEIGQMKAEIHRMEVRYGQLKRAQEKLISDLEQCVFRRDSILDGVESMEKRQPKGTNTRVSLQKKIDTLKSSIRSIRNERKEIQTVIANTKEGHEDLKKCILQKDVHINEMNETTKKMDEQLEEWKLQKCQNLELLIRRQKKCKLYELLKSGKHRLLFKSEALLESEMQKVKNKNSDLISIMEALIQDFPGYRFYLKKIYNTFKALPS
;
A
#
# COMPACT_ATOMS: atom_id res chain seq x y z
N MET A 1 14.44 -57.97 0.69
CA MET A 1 14.37 -58.82 1.90
C MET A 1 13.23 -58.31 2.77
N PRO A 2 12.42 -59.21 3.35
CA PRO A 2 11.12 -59.51 2.75
C PRO A 2 9.97 -58.97 3.65
N GLU A 3 8.68 -59.19 3.40
CA GLU A 3 7.93 -60.27 2.72
C GLU A 3 6.88 -59.65 1.76
N THR A 4 6.69 -60.04 0.48
CA THR A 4 6.35 -61.35 -0.16
C THR A 4 4.93 -61.86 0.17
N GLU A 5 4.06 -62.26 -0.78
CA GLU A 5 4.04 -62.15 -2.25
C GLU A 5 2.64 -62.58 -2.79
N GLU A 6 2.18 -61.98 -3.90
CA GLU A 6 1.30 -62.61 -4.93
C GLU A 6 -0.17 -63.07 -4.54
N PRO A 7 -1.08 -63.51 -5.46
CA PRO A 7 -2.14 -62.59 -5.93
C PRO A 7 -3.51 -63.27 -6.30
N LEU A 8 -4.23 -62.66 -7.26
CA LEU A 8 -5.22 -63.22 -8.21
C LEU A 8 -6.71 -63.39 -7.81
N CYS A 9 -7.51 -62.44 -8.32
CA CYS A 9 -8.72 -62.60 -9.14
C CYS A 9 -9.78 -63.70 -8.86
N LEU A 10 -11.04 -63.27 -8.83
CA LEU A 10 -12.23 -64.08 -9.14
C LEU A 10 -13.12 -63.38 -10.18
N GLU A 11 -13.80 -64.17 -11.01
CA GLU A 11 -14.68 -63.68 -12.09
C GLU A 11 -16.18 -63.71 -11.74
N LYS A 12 -16.90 -62.75 -12.34
CA LYS A 12 -18.26 -62.83 -12.91
C LYS A 12 -19.32 -63.78 -12.30
N GLN A 13 -20.37 -63.14 -11.77
CA GLN A 13 -21.79 -63.26 -12.19
C GLN A 13 -22.49 -64.64 -12.28
N ASN A 14 -23.65 -64.71 -11.60
CA ASN A 14 -24.97 -65.18 -12.04
C ASN A 14 -25.08 -66.16 -13.24
N ASP A 15 -25.97 -67.16 -13.22
CA ASP A 15 -27.42 -66.96 -13.04
C ASP A 15 -28.20 -68.26 -12.65
N GLN A 16 -29.35 -68.08 -11.96
CA GLN A 16 -30.58 -68.92 -12.01
C GLN A 16 -30.49 -70.41 -11.55
N HIS A 17 -31.58 -71.14 -11.24
CA HIS A 17 -33.04 -70.86 -11.17
C HIS A 17 -33.68 -71.78 -10.09
N ASP A 18 -34.88 -71.42 -9.59
CA ASP A 18 -35.90 -72.28 -8.89
C ASP A 18 -35.50 -73.02 -7.59
N GLY A 19 -36.41 -73.37 -6.66
CA GLY A 19 -37.87 -73.17 -6.57
C GLY A 19 -38.54 -74.33 -5.82
N SER A 20 -39.40 -74.04 -4.83
CA SER A 20 -40.05 -75.00 -3.89
C SER A 20 -39.12 -75.73 -2.89
N GLY A 21 -39.59 -76.21 -1.73
CA GLY A 21 -40.91 -75.97 -1.12
C GLY A 21 -41.20 -76.78 0.16
N ASP A 22 -41.40 -76.06 1.27
CA ASP A 22 -42.22 -76.40 2.45
C ASP A 22 -41.83 -77.57 3.40
N ALA A 23 -42.46 -77.54 4.58
CA ALA A 23 -42.66 -78.59 5.59
C ALA A 23 -41.48 -79.08 6.48
N ASN A 24 -41.63 -78.80 7.78
CA ASN A 24 -41.40 -79.71 8.92
C ASN A 24 -39.96 -80.23 9.19
N LYS A 25 -39.40 -80.05 10.40
CA LYS A 25 -40.02 -80.48 11.67
C LYS A 25 -39.59 -79.66 12.89
N GLU A 26 -40.57 -79.32 13.71
CA GLU A 26 -40.41 -79.19 15.16
C GLU A 26 -40.24 -80.60 15.76
N GLN A 27 -39.33 -80.78 16.75
CA GLN A 27 -39.63 -81.28 18.10
C GLN A 27 -38.46 -81.94 18.87
N ILE A 28 -38.40 -81.57 20.15
CA ILE A 28 -37.85 -82.31 21.31
C ILE A 28 -36.35 -82.64 21.30
N GLU A 29 -35.62 -81.92 22.15
CA GLU A 29 -34.69 -82.55 23.08
C GLU A 29 -34.99 -82.00 24.49
N ASN A 30 -35.34 -82.87 25.44
CA ASN A 30 -35.68 -82.49 26.81
C ASN A 30 -35.30 -83.63 27.76
N ILE A 31 -34.24 -83.46 28.53
CA ILE A 31 -33.67 -84.52 29.38
C ILE A 31 -33.85 -84.16 30.86
N CYS A 32 -34.90 -84.70 31.46
CA CYS A 32 -34.82 -85.19 32.83
C CYS A 32 -34.66 -86.71 32.77
N ARG A 33 -33.93 -87.27 33.74
CA ARG A 33 -33.63 -88.71 33.79
C ARG A 33 -34.87 -89.50 34.17
N GLU A 34 -35.07 -90.64 33.53
CA GLU A 34 -35.13 -91.94 34.22
C GLU A 34 -35.07 -93.09 33.21
N THR A 35 -34.11 -94.00 33.40
CA THR A 35 -34.16 -95.38 32.90
C THR A 35 -34.30 -96.29 34.12
N PRO A 36 -35.08 -97.36 33.99
CA PRO A 36 -34.39 -98.66 34.00
C PRO A 36 -34.91 -99.62 32.92
N GLU A 37 -34.02 -100.48 32.44
CA GLU A 37 -34.38 -101.68 31.70
C GLU A 37 -34.92 -102.75 32.67
N LYS A 38 -35.62 -103.76 32.15
CA LYS A 38 -36.10 -104.90 32.94
C LYS A 38 -35.17 -106.08 32.79
N GLU A 39 -34.74 -106.63 33.92
CA GLU A 39 -34.48 -108.07 34.05
C GLU A 39 -35.71 -108.72 34.74
N GLU A 40 -35.82 -110.05 34.72
CA GLU A 40 -37.06 -110.79 34.96
C GLU A 40 -37.12 -111.53 36.32
N GLU A 41 -38.17 -112.34 36.48
CA GLU A 41 -38.36 -113.44 37.46
C GLU A 41 -38.97 -113.13 38.86
N ASP A 42 -39.44 -114.23 39.48
CA ASP A 42 -39.98 -114.46 40.84
C ASP A 42 -41.35 -113.87 41.29
N GLU A 43 -42.39 -114.61 40.88
CA GLU A 43 -43.44 -115.28 41.69
C GLU A 43 -44.24 -114.58 42.83
N ASP A 44 -45.52 -114.94 42.84
CA ASP A 44 -46.56 -114.68 43.85
C ASP A 44 -46.12 -114.85 45.32
N THR A 45 -46.46 -113.87 46.17
CA THR A 45 -47.52 -114.10 47.20
C THR A 45 -47.92 -112.85 47.99
N THR A 46 -49.22 -112.68 48.20
CA THR A 46 -49.76 -111.89 49.32
C THR A 46 -49.65 -112.66 50.64
N PRO A 47 -49.23 -112.01 51.73
CA PRO A 47 -49.88 -112.25 53.01
C PRO A 47 -50.27 -110.97 53.78
N LEU A 48 -51.31 -111.10 54.62
CA LEU A 48 -52.14 -110.03 55.16
C LEU A 48 -51.74 -109.62 56.60
N VAL A 49 -51.47 -108.33 56.82
CA VAL A 49 -51.69 -107.50 58.05
C VAL A 49 -51.06 -107.92 59.41
N LEU A 50 -50.43 -106.95 60.09
CA LEU A 50 -50.53 -106.68 61.55
C LEU A 50 -50.03 -105.24 61.86
N GLU A 51 -50.57 -104.59 62.90
CA GLU A 51 -50.61 -103.10 63.01
C GLU A 51 -49.72 -102.43 64.09
N PRO A 52 -49.48 -101.09 64.01
CA PRO A 52 -48.37 -100.41 64.72
C PRO A 52 -48.48 -100.13 66.22
N ASP A 53 -49.65 -100.23 66.87
CA ASP A 53 -49.88 -99.76 68.26
C ASP A 53 -49.29 -100.68 69.37
N HIS A 54 -48.10 -101.24 69.13
CA HIS A 54 -47.45 -102.14 70.08
C HIS A 54 -46.72 -101.39 71.21
N PRO A 55 -47.06 -101.60 72.50
CA PRO A 55 -46.76 -100.66 73.60
C PRO A 55 -45.28 -100.56 74.03
N MET A 56 -44.34 -101.26 73.38
CA MET A 56 -42.92 -101.20 73.75
C MET A 56 -42.18 -99.93 73.25
N MET A 57 -42.71 -99.21 72.25
CA MET A 57 -41.93 -98.19 71.53
C MET A 57 -41.83 -96.82 72.23
N GLN A 58 -42.76 -96.47 73.12
CA GLN A 58 -42.91 -95.09 73.61
C GLN A 58 -41.76 -94.58 74.50
N ARG A 59 -41.17 -95.42 75.37
CA ARG A 59 -40.20 -94.94 76.38
C ARG A 59 -38.87 -94.47 75.79
N PHE A 60 -38.42 -95.04 74.68
CA PHE A 60 -37.18 -94.62 74.01
C PHE A 60 -37.29 -93.22 73.40
N GLN A 61 -38.47 -92.85 72.90
CA GLN A 61 -38.72 -91.57 72.22
C GLN A 61 -38.56 -90.37 73.18
N ALA A 62 -38.90 -90.53 74.47
CA ALA A 62 -38.91 -89.44 75.45
C ALA A 62 -37.50 -89.01 75.90
N ALA A 63 -36.61 -89.95 76.21
CA ALA A 63 -35.28 -89.63 76.74
C ALA A 63 -34.38 -88.97 75.69
N LEU A 64 -34.44 -89.46 74.44
CA LEU A 64 -33.69 -88.92 73.30
C LEU A 64 -34.03 -87.44 73.06
N LYS A 65 -35.31 -87.08 73.15
CA LYS A 65 -35.80 -85.70 72.95
C LYS A 65 -35.17 -84.68 73.90
N ALA A 66 -34.95 -85.04 75.17
CA ALA A 66 -34.42 -84.12 76.18
C ALA A 66 -32.93 -83.79 76.00
N HIS A 67 -32.12 -84.75 75.53
CA HIS A 67 -30.71 -84.51 75.22
C HIS A 67 -30.56 -83.57 74.01
N LEU A 68 -31.32 -83.85 72.94
CA LEU A 68 -31.27 -83.07 71.70
C LEU A 68 -31.60 -81.59 71.94
N LEU A 69 -32.58 -81.26 72.78
CA LEU A 69 -32.96 -79.87 73.08
C LEU A 69 -31.78 -79.04 73.64
N LYS A 70 -31.04 -79.54 74.63
CA LYS A 70 -29.88 -78.80 75.18
C LYS A 70 -28.74 -78.63 74.18
N GLN A 71 -28.59 -79.57 73.25
CA GLN A 71 -27.59 -79.48 72.18
C GLN A 71 -28.03 -78.46 71.12
N ILE A 72 -29.33 -78.38 70.82
CA ILE A 72 -29.95 -77.34 69.98
C ILE A 72 -29.72 -75.96 70.60
N ASP A 73 -30.02 -75.74 71.88
CA ASP A 73 -29.87 -74.43 72.54
C ASP A 73 -28.43 -73.88 72.41
N LYS A 74 -27.42 -74.71 72.69
CA LYS A 74 -26.01 -74.29 72.59
C LYS A 74 -25.62 -73.96 71.15
N LEU A 75 -26.03 -74.79 70.19
CA LEU A 75 -25.77 -74.53 68.78
C LEU A 75 -26.50 -73.27 68.29
N SER A 76 -27.73 -73.02 68.77
CA SER A 76 -28.51 -71.82 68.42
C SER A 76 -27.82 -70.52 68.83
N ASN A 77 -27.17 -70.48 69.99
CA ASN A 77 -26.41 -69.30 70.41
C ASN A 77 -25.13 -69.09 69.57
N GLN A 78 -24.41 -70.17 69.23
CA GLN A 78 -23.24 -70.07 68.35
C GLN A 78 -23.62 -69.68 66.91
N VAL A 79 -24.76 -70.17 66.42
CA VAL A 79 -25.36 -69.73 65.16
C VAL A 79 -25.70 -68.24 65.24
N PHE A 80 -26.31 -67.75 66.33
CA PHE A 80 -26.65 -66.33 66.48
C PHE A 80 -25.42 -65.40 66.48
N GLU A 81 -24.33 -65.79 67.16
CA GLU A 81 -23.06 -65.03 67.15
C GLU A 81 -22.45 -64.98 65.74
N LEU A 82 -22.39 -66.13 65.05
CA LEU A 82 -21.90 -66.20 63.67
C LEU A 82 -22.80 -65.44 62.69
N ASP A 83 -24.12 -65.51 62.85
CA ASP A 83 -25.12 -64.75 62.09
C ASP A 83 -24.90 -63.24 62.22
N HIS A 84 -24.44 -62.76 63.39
CA HIS A 84 -24.14 -61.35 63.61
C HIS A 84 -22.83 -60.93 62.93
N GLU A 85 -21.77 -61.73 63.04
CA GLU A 85 -20.51 -61.47 62.33
C GLU A 85 -20.69 -61.55 60.80
N ILE A 86 -21.47 -62.51 60.31
CA ILE A 86 -21.87 -62.61 58.89
C ILE A 86 -22.58 -61.33 58.45
N LYS A 87 -23.63 -60.88 59.18
CA LYS A 87 -24.36 -59.64 58.83
C LYS A 87 -23.45 -58.40 58.84
N GLN A 88 -22.48 -58.32 59.76
CA GLN A 88 -21.50 -57.24 59.75
C GLN A 88 -20.58 -57.32 58.51
N LYS A 89 -20.09 -58.50 58.17
CA LYS A 89 -19.22 -58.74 57.00
C LYS A 89 -19.96 -58.58 55.67
N GLU A 90 -21.27 -58.85 55.63
CA GLU A 90 -22.14 -58.55 54.49
C GLU A 90 -22.31 -57.03 54.32
N LYS A 91 -22.52 -56.28 55.40
CA LYS A 91 -22.56 -54.81 55.34
C LYS A 91 -21.24 -54.19 54.87
N GLU A 92 -20.10 -54.66 55.39
CA GLU A 92 -18.76 -54.23 54.93
C GLU A 92 -18.53 -54.55 53.43
N LYS A 93 -19.06 -55.68 52.95
CA LYS A 93 -19.03 -56.14 51.54
C LYS A 93 -19.98 -55.34 50.64
N GLU A 94 -21.10 -54.85 51.16
CA GLU A 94 -22.01 -53.93 50.46
C GLU A 94 -21.39 -52.53 50.34
N GLU A 95 -20.84 -51.99 51.43
CA GLU A 95 -20.18 -50.68 51.45
C GLU A 95 -18.97 -50.64 50.49
N THR A 96 -18.08 -51.65 50.55
CA THR A 96 -16.98 -51.79 49.58
C THR A 96 -17.46 -52.12 48.16
N GLY A 97 -18.66 -52.71 48.02
CA GLY A 97 -19.32 -52.92 46.72
C GLY A 97 -19.79 -51.62 46.07
N LEU A 98 -20.33 -50.69 46.86
CA LEU A 98 -20.72 -49.34 46.44
C LEU A 98 -19.50 -48.49 46.09
N GLU A 99 -18.43 -48.55 46.89
CA GLU A 99 -17.14 -47.90 46.55
C GLU A 99 -16.59 -48.39 45.21
N LEU A 100 -16.59 -49.71 44.97
CA LEU A 100 -16.11 -50.29 43.71
C LEU A 100 -16.94 -49.77 42.52
N TYR A 101 -18.28 -49.74 42.63
CA TYR A 101 -19.14 -49.23 41.57
C TYR A 101 -18.87 -47.75 41.27
N ALA A 102 -18.75 -46.91 42.30
CA ALA A 102 -18.47 -45.48 42.13
C ALA A 102 -17.11 -45.21 41.45
N VAL A 103 -16.07 -46.01 41.75
CA VAL A 103 -14.78 -45.88 41.05
C VAL A 103 -14.82 -46.48 39.63
N GLN A 104 -15.65 -47.49 39.37
CA GLN A 104 -15.89 -48.01 38.01
C GLN A 104 -16.62 -46.98 37.12
N GLU A 105 -17.67 -46.32 37.60
CA GLU A 105 -18.35 -45.21 36.90
C GLU A 105 -17.38 -44.06 36.58
N GLU A 106 -16.58 -43.66 37.57
CA GLU A 106 -15.58 -42.59 37.46
C GLU A 106 -14.31 -43.01 36.67
N VAL A 107 -14.19 -44.29 36.31
CA VAL A 107 -13.28 -44.83 35.27
C VAL A 107 -13.90 -44.67 33.89
N TYR A 108 -15.14 -45.12 33.67
CA TYR A 108 -15.84 -44.96 32.38
C TYR A 108 -15.93 -43.49 31.96
N ARG A 109 -16.24 -42.59 32.90
CA ARG A 109 -16.27 -41.14 32.63
C ARG A 109 -14.92 -40.59 32.17
N GLN A 110 -13.80 -41.14 32.66
CA GLN A 110 -12.47 -40.76 32.19
C GLN A 110 -12.04 -41.42 30.88
N GLN A 111 -12.55 -42.62 30.55
CA GLN A 111 -12.36 -43.20 29.23
C GLN A 111 -13.01 -42.32 28.16
N LYS A 112 -14.28 -41.93 28.37
CA LYS A 112 -14.96 -41.01 27.45
C LYS A 112 -14.22 -39.67 27.30
N VAL A 113 -13.79 -39.04 28.39
CA VAL A 113 -13.02 -37.77 28.31
C VAL A 113 -11.66 -37.96 27.60
N LEU A 114 -11.08 -39.17 27.63
CA LEU A 114 -9.87 -39.48 26.88
C LEU A 114 -10.17 -39.69 25.38
N GLU A 115 -11.26 -40.36 25.02
CA GLU A 115 -11.77 -40.51 23.65
C GLU A 115 -12.13 -39.13 23.05
N ASP A 116 -12.82 -38.27 23.81
CA ASP A 116 -13.10 -36.87 23.44
C ASP A 116 -11.78 -36.11 23.16
N CYS A 117 -10.75 -36.25 24.01
CA CYS A 117 -9.42 -35.67 23.80
C CYS A 117 -8.64 -36.32 22.63
N GLU A 118 -8.95 -37.55 22.23
CA GLU A 118 -8.33 -38.21 21.08
C GLU A 118 -8.90 -37.66 19.78
N THR A 119 -10.23 -37.54 19.69
CA THR A 119 -10.89 -36.98 18.49
C THR A 119 -10.50 -35.52 18.23
N THR A 120 -10.32 -34.69 19.26
CA THR A 120 -9.86 -33.30 19.09
C THR A 120 -8.38 -33.18 18.72
N ILE A 121 -7.51 -34.07 19.22
CA ILE A 121 -6.12 -34.14 18.76
C ILE A 121 -6.08 -34.58 17.29
N GLU A 122 -6.91 -35.54 16.87
CA GLU A 122 -7.00 -35.96 15.48
C GLU A 122 -7.52 -34.87 14.54
N SER A 123 -8.54 -34.11 14.93
CA SER A 123 -9.05 -32.99 14.10
C SER A 123 -8.00 -31.89 13.96
N LEU A 124 -7.39 -31.46 15.07
CA LEU A 124 -6.32 -30.46 15.06
C LEU A 124 -5.08 -30.94 14.29
N MET A 125 -4.75 -32.23 14.31
CA MET A 125 -3.66 -32.78 13.48
C MET A 125 -4.01 -32.74 11.99
N LYS A 126 -5.24 -33.11 11.59
CA LYS A 126 -5.69 -33.04 10.18
C LYS A 126 -5.75 -31.59 9.67
N GLU A 127 -6.22 -30.66 10.49
CA GLU A 127 -6.21 -29.22 10.21
C GLU A 127 -4.76 -28.71 10.04
N ARG A 128 -3.88 -29.02 11.00
CA ARG A 128 -2.44 -28.68 10.95
C ARG A 128 -1.75 -29.24 9.69
N GLU A 129 -2.02 -30.48 9.32
CA GLU A 129 -1.46 -31.11 8.11
C GLU A 129 -1.94 -30.40 6.84
N SER A 130 -3.22 -30.04 6.75
CA SER A 130 -3.76 -29.26 5.62
C SER A 130 -3.17 -27.84 5.54
N LEU A 131 -2.91 -27.19 6.70
CA LEU A 131 -2.27 -25.89 6.78
C LEU A 131 -0.80 -25.96 6.35
N ASP A 132 -0.06 -26.99 6.80
CA ASP A 132 1.33 -27.20 6.39
C ASP A 132 1.46 -27.53 4.89
N GLU A 133 0.51 -28.27 4.31
CA GLU A 133 0.48 -28.49 2.85
C GLU A 133 0.10 -27.21 2.07
N SER A 134 -0.84 -26.40 2.58
CA SER A 134 -1.14 -25.06 2.03
C SER A 134 0.09 -24.14 2.11
N VAL A 135 0.83 -24.17 3.21
CA VAL A 135 2.07 -23.40 3.41
C VAL A 135 3.18 -23.91 2.50
N LYS A 136 3.32 -25.22 2.32
CA LYS A 136 4.32 -25.87 1.45
C LYS A 136 4.08 -25.55 -0.03
N THR A 137 2.82 -25.62 -0.48
CA THR A 137 2.43 -25.25 -1.86
C THR A 137 2.60 -23.74 -2.09
N LYS A 138 2.12 -22.87 -1.18
CA LYS A 138 2.37 -21.42 -1.24
C LYS A 138 3.86 -21.08 -1.27
N LYS A 139 4.72 -21.78 -0.51
CA LYS A 139 6.19 -21.63 -0.55
C LYS A 139 6.83 -22.12 -1.86
N SER A 140 6.29 -23.14 -2.54
CA SER A 140 6.74 -23.52 -3.89
C SER A 140 6.40 -22.44 -4.90
N ASN A 141 5.14 -22.02 -4.92
CA ASN A 141 4.64 -21.00 -5.86
C ASN A 141 5.38 -19.67 -5.66
N TRP A 142 5.60 -19.24 -4.41
CA TRP A 142 6.44 -18.07 -4.08
C TRP A 142 7.87 -18.23 -4.60
N LYS A 143 8.48 -19.40 -4.45
CA LYS A 143 9.85 -19.66 -4.95
C LYS A 143 9.91 -19.65 -6.48
N GLU A 144 8.88 -20.15 -7.14
CA GLU A 144 8.72 -20.10 -8.60
C GLU A 144 8.51 -18.66 -9.08
N GLU A 145 7.70 -17.86 -8.40
CA GLU A 145 7.50 -16.44 -8.70
C GLU A 145 8.76 -15.59 -8.43
N VAL A 146 9.51 -15.87 -7.36
CA VAL A 146 10.83 -15.26 -7.11
C VAL A 146 11.84 -15.64 -8.20
N ASN A 147 11.82 -16.87 -8.69
CA ASN A 147 12.62 -17.28 -9.85
C ASN A 147 12.18 -16.54 -11.12
N GLN A 148 10.87 -16.42 -11.38
CA GLN A 148 10.32 -15.65 -12.51
C GLN A 148 10.72 -14.16 -12.42
N LEU A 149 10.63 -13.55 -11.25
CA LEU A 149 11.08 -12.17 -10.98
C LEU A 149 12.59 -12.02 -11.30
N ASN A 150 13.42 -12.96 -10.87
CA ASN A 150 14.86 -12.92 -11.14
C ASN A 150 15.18 -13.16 -12.63
N CYS A 151 14.42 -14.01 -13.32
CA CYS A 151 14.48 -14.13 -14.78
C CYS A 151 14.00 -12.86 -15.51
N ALA A 152 12.99 -12.17 -14.99
CA ALA A 152 12.49 -10.91 -15.53
C ALA A 152 13.54 -9.79 -15.37
N LYS A 153 14.10 -9.60 -14.17
CA LYS A 153 15.23 -8.68 -13.91
C LYS A 153 16.40 -8.91 -14.86
N LYS A 154 16.76 -10.18 -15.12
CA LYS A 154 17.82 -10.50 -16.08
C LYS A 154 17.45 -10.07 -17.50
N LYS A 155 16.26 -10.41 -17.99
CA LYS A 155 15.77 -9.97 -19.31
C LYS A 155 15.74 -8.45 -19.44
N GLU A 156 15.29 -7.75 -18.39
CA GLU A 156 15.26 -6.28 -18.34
C GLU A 156 16.67 -5.68 -18.45
N MET A 157 17.64 -6.25 -17.72
CA MET A 157 19.06 -5.86 -17.79
C MET A 157 19.66 -6.11 -19.19
N ASP A 158 19.40 -7.29 -19.77
CA ASP A 158 19.87 -7.67 -21.10
C ASP A 158 19.28 -6.72 -22.18
N LEU A 159 17.98 -6.41 -22.10
CA LEU A 159 17.31 -5.45 -22.98
C LEU A 159 17.81 -4.00 -22.78
N MET A 160 18.09 -3.58 -21.55
CA MET A 160 18.67 -2.25 -21.29
C MET A 160 20.07 -2.10 -21.89
N ALA A 161 20.89 -3.17 -21.85
CA ALA A 161 22.18 -3.19 -22.53
C ALA A 161 22.02 -3.10 -24.07
N GLU A 162 21.02 -3.77 -24.65
CA GLU A 162 20.72 -3.64 -26.08
C GLU A 162 20.18 -2.25 -26.46
N LEU A 163 19.32 -1.63 -25.64
CA LEU A 163 18.86 -0.27 -25.88
C LEU A 163 20.02 0.74 -25.85
N GLN A 164 20.99 0.57 -24.95
CA GLN A 164 22.23 1.36 -24.95
C GLN A 164 23.05 1.14 -26.22
N ARG A 165 23.20 -0.12 -26.67
CA ARG A 165 23.86 -0.49 -27.94
C ARG A 165 23.20 0.21 -29.13
N LEU A 166 21.88 0.10 -29.28
CA LEU A 166 21.12 0.72 -30.37
C LEU A 166 21.15 2.25 -30.30
N SER A 167 21.06 2.85 -29.10
CA SER A 167 21.21 4.31 -28.91
C SER A 167 22.60 4.80 -29.31
N SER A 168 23.66 4.02 -29.06
CA SER A 168 25.02 4.37 -29.51
C SER A 168 25.16 4.33 -31.04
N LEU A 169 24.51 3.34 -31.69
CA LEU A 169 24.50 3.18 -33.14
C LEU A 169 23.68 4.29 -33.83
N GLU A 170 22.52 4.65 -33.28
CA GLU A 170 21.70 5.76 -33.78
C GLU A 170 22.47 7.08 -33.74
N LYS A 171 23.20 7.35 -32.66
CA LYS A 171 24.07 8.54 -32.52
C LYS A 171 25.28 8.56 -33.47
N GLN A 172 25.65 7.42 -34.06
CA GLN A 172 26.64 7.36 -35.14
C GLN A 172 25.97 7.63 -36.50
N MET A 173 24.82 7.00 -36.76
CA MET A 173 24.03 7.20 -37.97
C MET A 173 23.55 8.65 -38.15
N GLU A 174 23.14 9.33 -37.07
CA GLU A 174 22.71 10.73 -37.10
C GLU A 174 23.86 11.70 -37.45
N LYS A 175 25.12 11.34 -37.11
CA LYS A 175 26.29 12.11 -37.53
C LYS A 175 26.52 11.97 -39.03
N TRP A 176 26.49 10.74 -39.55
CA TRP A 176 26.62 10.49 -40.99
C TRP A 176 25.48 11.12 -41.81
N GLU A 177 24.24 11.14 -41.29
CA GLU A 177 23.12 11.83 -41.95
C GLU A 177 23.39 13.34 -42.09
N LYS A 178 23.86 14.00 -41.03
CA LYS A 178 24.22 15.43 -41.06
C LYS A 178 25.46 15.74 -41.91
N GLU A 179 26.43 14.84 -41.94
CA GLU A 179 27.64 14.96 -42.76
C GLU A 179 27.29 14.93 -44.25
N ILE A 180 26.49 13.93 -44.68
CA ILE A 180 25.98 13.80 -46.06
C ILE A 180 25.07 14.97 -46.46
N GLU A 181 24.20 15.46 -45.56
CA GLU A 181 23.39 16.66 -45.82
C GLU A 181 24.27 17.90 -46.05
N SER A 182 25.37 18.05 -45.30
CA SER A 182 26.30 19.16 -45.51
C SER A 182 26.99 19.10 -46.88
N GLU A 183 27.46 17.92 -47.31
CA GLU A 183 28.05 17.70 -48.63
C GLU A 183 27.04 17.98 -49.77
N LEU A 184 25.78 17.58 -49.57
CA LEU A 184 24.71 17.82 -50.54
C LEU A 184 24.45 19.32 -50.74
N THR A 185 24.37 20.11 -49.66
CA THR A 185 24.17 21.57 -49.78
C THR A 185 25.37 22.28 -50.42
N VAL A 186 26.60 21.81 -50.18
CA VAL A 186 27.80 22.30 -50.88
C VAL A 186 27.73 21.97 -52.38
N THR A 187 27.35 20.74 -52.72
CA THR A 187 27.20 20.27 -54.10
C THR A 187 26.11 21.06 -54.85
N GLN A 188 24.99 21.35 -54.20
CA GLN A 188 23.93 22.21 -54.75
C GLN A 188 24.45 23.60 -55.10
N ARG A 189 25.12 24.29 -54.16
CA ARG A 189 25.72 25.62 -54.40
C ARG A 189 26.74 25.62 -55.54
N ILE A 190 27.54 24.55 -55.67
CA ILE A 190 28.48 24.39 -56.80
C ILE A 190 27.72 24.29 -58.14
N SER A 191 26.62 23.54 -58.17
CA SER A 191 25.79 23.40 -59.37
C SER A 191 25.08 24.71 -59.76
N GLU A 192 24.57 25.47 -58.79
CA GLU A 192 23.95 26.78 -58.99
C GLU A 192 24.95 27.80 -59.54
N LYS A 193 26.17 27.83 -58.98
CA LYS A 193 27.25 28.67 -59.50
C LYS A 193 27.61 28.30 -60.95
N THR A 194 27.65 27.01 -61.26
CA THR A 194 27.94 26.53 -62.63
C THR A 194 26.82 26.89 -63.61
N MET A 195 25.56 26.88 -63.18
CA MET A 195 24.43 27.41 -63.97
C MET A 195 24.58 28.92 -64.24
N TYR A 196 24.97 29.70 -63.24
CA TYR A 196 25.20 31.14 -63.37
C TYR A 196 26.34 31.46 -64.35
N ASP A 197 27.50 30.82 -64.19
CA ASP A 197 28.66 31.01 -65.07
C ASP A 197 28.34 30.59 -66.52
N LYS A 198 27.56 29.51 -66.71
CA LYS A 198 27.05 29.10 -68.03
C LYS A 198 26.11 30.13 -68.66
N ASN A 199 25.19 30.71 -67.88
CA ASN A 199 24.27 31.74 -68.37
C ASN A 199 25.00 33.02 -68.76
N LYS A 200 26.04 33.41 -68.01
CA LYS A 200 26.92 34.53 -68.35
C LYS A 200 27.59 34.35 -69.73
N LEU A 201 28.13 33.15 -70.00
CA LEU A 201 28.74 32.81 -71.30
C LEU A 201 27.73 32.83 -72.47
N ILE A 202 26.46 32.49 -72.23
CA ILE A 202 25.38 32.61 -73.23
C ILE A 202 25.08 34.08 -73.54
N GLU A 203 25.05 34.94 -72.52
CA GLU A 203 24.80 36.37 -72.65
C GLU A 203 25.95 37.10 -73.37
N GLU A 204 27.20 36.68 -73.14
CA GLU A 204 28.38 37.15 -73.89
C GLU A 204 28.32 36.73 -75.37
N LYS A 205 27.87 35.49 -75.69
CA LYS A 205 27.63 35.08 -77.09
C LYS A 205 26.52 35.88 -77.78
N ARG A 206 25.40 36.15 -77.10
CA ARG A 206 24.31 37.00 -77.64
C ARG A 206 24.80 38.39 -78.05
N LYS A 207 25.69 38.98 -77.26
CA LYS A 207 26.29 40.31 -77.52
C LYS A 207 27.24 40.36 -78.72
N MET A 208 27.73 39.21 -79.20
CA MET A 208 28.46 39.14 -80.48
C MET A 208 27.50 39.09 -81.67
N VAL A 209 26.51 38.20 -81.66
CA VAL A 209 25.51 38.08 -82.76
C VAL A 209 24.76 39.40 -83.01
N GLY A 210 24.46 40.16 -81.94
CA GLY A 210 23.82 41.48 -82.06
C GLY A 210 24.65 42.55 -82.81
N ARG A 211 25.95 42.34 -83.05
CA ARG A 211 26.79 43.26 -83.84
C ARG A 211 26.69 42.99 -85.35
N GLU A 212 26.50 41.73 -85.73
CA GLU A 212 26.45 41.32 -87.15
C GLU A 212 25.11 41.68 -87.80
N VAL A 213 24.00 41.49 -87.09
CA VAL A 213 22.64 41.85 -87.58
C VAL A 213 22.53 43.33 -87.92
N ASN A 214 23.15 44.21 -87.12
CA ASN A 214 23.15 45.67 -87.32
C ASN A 214 23.92 46.14 -88.58
N HIS A 215 24.69 45.26 -89.24
CA HIS A 215 25.35 45.59 -90.50
C HIS A 215 24.44 45.31 -91.72
N CYS A 216 23.51 44.38 -91.61
CA CYS A 216 22.68 43.92 -92.73
C CYS A 216 21.48 44.85 -93.03
N GLY A 217 20.87 45.45 -92.00
CA GLY A 217 19.63 46.22 -92.12
C GLY A 217 19.73 47.61 -92.78
N LYS A 218 20.87 48.02 -93.34
CA LYS A 218 21.13 49.40 -93.83
C LYS A 218 21.06 49.59 -95.35
N LEU A 219 20.65 48.58 -96.12
CA LEU A 219 20.69 48.61 -97.60
C LEU A 219 19.36 48.21 -98.27
N THR A 220 18.20 48.32 -97.59
CA THR A 220 16.94 47.75 -98.12
C THR A 220 15.64 48.48 -97.71
N THR A 221 15.63 49.82 -97.61
CA THR A 221 14.39 50.63 -97.55
C THR A 221 14.62 52.07 -98.02
N GLU A 222 14.89 52.30 -99.31
CA GLU A 222 14.98 53.67 -99.87
C GLU A 222 14.42 53.78 -101.31
N ILE A 223 13.59 52.82 -101.74
CA ILE A 223 12.92 52.83 -103.05
C ILE A 223 11.41 52.52 -102.86
N GLU A 224 10.58 53.50 -103.26
CA GLU A 224 9.26 53.41 -103.90
C GLU A 224 8.29 52.28 -103.46
N ASN A 225 7.12 52.53 -102.86
CA ASN A 225 6.33 53.75 -102.66
C ASN A 225 5.59 54.33 -103.89
N PHE A 226 4.82 53.50 -104.61
CA PHE A 226 3.72 53.94 -105.51
C PHE A 226 2.62 52.86 -105.68
N GLY A 227 1.33 53.25 -105.69
CA GLY A 227 0.16 52.38 -106.02
C GLY A 227 -1.00 52.47 -105.01
N ILE A 228 -2.22 52.84 -105.45
CA ILE A 228 -3.33 53.27 -104.56
C ILE A 228 -4.75 52.83 -105.03
N ALA A 229 -5.54 52.31 -104.07
CA ALA A 229 -7.01 52.32 -103.88
C ALA A 229 -8.01 51.45 -104.71
N ARG A 230 -9.22 51.32 -104.09
CA ARG A 230 -10.52 50.71 -104.50
C ARG A 230 -10.57 49.17 -104.54
N CYS A 231 -11.56 48.46 -103.98
CA CYS A 231 -12.77 48.75 -103.16
C CYS A 231 -13.10 47.49 -102.31
N GLY A 232 -14.08 47.40 -101.40
CA GLY A 232 -15.17 48.30 -100.96
C GLY A 232 -15.96 47.68 -99.76
N GLU A 233 -17.19 48.11 -99.47
CA GLU A 233 -17.97 47.71 -98.26
C GLU A 233 -19.46 47.37 -98.55
N SER A 234 -20.19 46.92 -97.49
CA SER A 234 -21.63 46.55 -97.37
C SER A 234 -22.01 45.08 -97.69
N ALA A 235 -22.98 44.43 -97.00
CA ALA A 235 -23.60 44.66 -95.69
C ALA A 235 -24.44 43.43 -95.20
N THR A 236 -24.74 43.40 -93.89
CA THR A 236 -25.94 42.82 -93.20
C THR A 236 -26.34 41.31 -93.28
N GLU A 237 -26.62 40.80 -92.06
CA GLU A 237 -27.74 39.90 -91.67
C GLU A 237 -27.67 38.36 -91.82
N ASP A 238 -28.55 37.71 -91.06
CA ASP A 238 -28.59 36.29 -90.70
C ASP A 238 -29.04 35.34 -91.84
N TYR A 239 -28.77 34.03 -91.70
CA TYR A 239 -29.81 33.00 -91.51
C TYR A 239 -29.21 31.60 -91.28
N SER A 240 -30.07 30.57 -91.12
CA SER A 240 -29.72 29.22 -90.65
C SER A 240 -29.96 28.12 -91.70
N THR A 241 -29.37 26.95 -91.42
CA THR A 241 -29.67 25.58 -91.95
C THR A 241 -28.99 25.03 -93.22
N ARG A 242 -28.48 23.79 -93.04
CA ARG A 242 -28.48 22.60 -93.95
C ARG A 242 -27.39 22.36 -95.03
N SER A 243 -26.76 21.17 -94.88
CA SER A 243 -26.37 20.11 -95.87
C SER A 243 -27.24 19.97 -97.13
N PRO A 244 -26.87 19.16 -98.18
CA PRO A 244 -25.95 17.98 -98.22
C PRO A 244 -24.87 18.09 -99.34
N ILE A 245 -24.22 17.06 -99.96
CA ILE A 245 -24.34 15.58 -100.07
C ILE A 245 -22.96 14.96 -100.44
N HIS A 246 -22.73 13.65 -100.23
CA HIS A 246 -22.46 12.66 -101.33
C HIS A 246 -22.31 11.19 -100.89
N SER A 247 -22.56 10.27 -101.84
CA SER A 247 -22.50 8.80 -101.69
C SER A 247 -22.27 8.10 -103.04
N ALA A 248 -21.44 7.03 -103.09
CA ALA A 248 -21.18 6.18 -104.27
C ALA A 248 -20.51 4.85 -103.81
N GLN A 249 -20.53 3.69 -104.51
CA GLN A 249 -21.06 3.31 -105.85
C GLN A 249 -21.12 1.75 -106.02
N PHE A 250 -21.54 1.26 -107.21
CA PHE A 250 -21.63 -0.16 -107.70
C PHE A 250 -22.74 -1.03 -107.03
N ASN A 251 -23.53 -1.91 -107.69
CA ASN A 251 -23.67 -2.43 -109.08
C ASN A 251 -25.04 -3.20 -109.21
N LEU A 252 -25.63 -3.67 -110.33
CA LEU A 252 -25.66 -3.40 -111.79
C LEU A 252 -26.90 -4.16 -112.41
N PHE A 253 -27.17 -4.02 -113.73
CA PHE A 253 -28.18 -4.70 -114.58
C PHE A 253 -29.69 -4.50 -114.24
N GLY A 254 -30.64 -4.30 -115.19
CA GLY A 254 -30.54 -3.83 -116.59
C GLY A 254 -31.35 -4.61 -117.64
N LYS A 255 -32.55 -4.12 -118.04
CA LYS A 255 -33.19 -4.38 -119.37
C LYS A 255 -34.46 -3.53 -119.67
N ASN A 256 -34.28 -2.53 -120.53
CA ASN A 256 -35.09 -2.04 -121.67
C ASN A 256 -36.63 -2.21 -121.81
N PHE A 257 -37.21 -1.16 -122.44
CA PHE A 257 -38.25 -1.10 -123.52
C PHE A 257 -39.70 -0.65 -123.20
N TRP A 258 -40.00 0.59 -123.61
CA TRP A 258 -41.22 1.20 -124.21
C TRP A 258 -42.42 0.26 -124.50
N GLU A 259 -43.72 0.62 -124.37
CA GLU A 259 -44.45 1.80 -124.90
C GLU A 259 -45.96 1.80 -124.43
N ILE A 260 -46.79 2.73 -124.93
CA ILE A 260 -48.28 2.79 -124.93
C ILE A 260 -48.94 3.04 -123.55
N VAL A 261 -49.56 4.18 -123.19
CA VAL A 261 -50.48 5.16 -123.84
C VAL A 261 -51.99 4.84 -123.66
N ILE A 262 -52.64 5.69 -122.86
CA ILE A 262 -54.02 6.23 -122.94
C ILE A 262 -55.10 5.33 -123.60
N ASN A 263 -56.20 5.05 -122.86
CA ASN A 263 -57.51 5.40 -123.41
C ASN A 263 -58.67 5.67 -122.42
N ARG A 264 -59.73 6.22 -123.01
CA ARG A 264 -60.90 6.90 -122.42
C ARG A 264 -62.18 6.21 -122.91
N SER A 265 -63.30 6.36 -122.20
CA SER A 265 -64.52 5.56 -122.43
C SER A 265 -65.53 6.16 -123.44
N ILE A 266 -66.37 5.28 -124.02
CA ILE A 266 -67.77 5.48 -124.51
C ILE A 266 -68.04 5.85 -126.02
N CYS A 267 -68.47 4.82 -126.78
CA CYS A 267 -69.60 4.74 -127.79
C CYS A 267 -69.60 5.54 -129.14
N ILE A 268 -70.30 5.19 -130.27
CA ILE A 268 -71.05 4.00 -130.84
C ILE A 268 -71.35 4.25 -132.38
N GLY A 269 -71.44 3.25 -133.29
CA GLY A 269 -72.44 3.25 -134.45
C GLY A 269 -72.09 3.01 -135.97
N LYS A 270 -72.39 1.79 -136.50
CA LYS A 270 -72.88 1.28 -137.85
C LYS A 270 -72.82 1.99 -139.27
N SER A 271 -72.25 1.28 -140.28
CA SER A 271 -72.78 0.75 -141.60
C SER A 271 -73.18 1.55 -142.91
N ALA A 272 -72.92 0.92 -144.11
CA ALA A 272 -73.63 0.95 -145.46
C ALA A 272 -73.05 1.72 -146.72
N SER A 273 -73.62 1.53 -147.95
CA SER A 273 -72.92 1.60 -149.29
C SER A 273 -73.73 1.79 -150.64
N VAL A 274 -73.03 1.98 -151.81
CA VAL A 274 -73.28 1.49 -153.24
C VAL A 274 -73.78 2.39 -154.46
N LEU A 275 -72.95 2.43 -155.56
CA LEU A 275 -73.10 2.47 -157.09
C LEU A 275 -74.11 3.42 -157.86
N LEU A 276 -74.28 3.53 -159.22
CA LEU A 276 -73.80 2.89 -160.52
C LEU A 276 -74.01 3.84 -161.79
N ALA A 277 -74.11 3.30 -163.04
CA ALA A 277 -74.45 3.88 -164.41
C ALA A 277 -73.28 4.48 -165.30
N GLU A 278 -73.31 4.66 -166.65
CA GLU A 278 -74.27 4.38 -167.78
C GLU A 278 -73.57 4.14 -169.20
N THR A 279 -74.21 4.29 -170.40
CA THR A 279 -73.82 3.55 -171.68
C THR A 279 -74.16 4.12 -173.11
N VAL A 280 -73.81 3.33 -174.16
CA VAL A 280 -74.42 3.20 -175.52
C VAL A 280 -73.97 1.81 -176.11
N SER A 281 -74.49 1.09 -177.14
CA SER A 281 -75.27 1.40 -178.36
C SER A 281 -76.30 0.32 -178.85
N THR A 282 -76.04 -0.45 -179.95
CA THR A 282 -77.00 -0.93 -180.99
C THR A 282 -76.34 -2.02 -181.93
N VAL A 283 -76.87 -2.79 -182.92
CA VAL A 283 -78.16 -3.27 -183.58
C VAL A 283 -77.70 -4.09 -184.85
N LEU A 284 -78.27 -5.18 -185.41
CA LEU A 284 -79.35 -6.18 -185.12
C LEU A 284 -79.22 -7.42 -186.10
N ASN A 285 -80.10 -8.44 -185.99
CA ASN A 285 -80.29 -9.63 -186.87
C ASN A 285 -79.10 -10.64 -186.98
N ASP A 286 -78.34 -10.91 -185.93
CA ASP A 286 -78.72 -11.40 -184.60
C ASP A 286 -78.90 -12.91 -184.42
N MET A 287 -77.87 -13.53 -183.83
CA MET A 287 -77.87 -13.86 -182.40
C MET A 287 -78.86 -14.91 -181.86
N TYR A 288 -79.98 -15.28 -182.49
CA TYR A 288 -80.92 -16.24 -181.87
C TYR A 288 -80.42 -17.68 -181.86
N LEU A 289 -79.97 -18.20 -183.02
CA LEU A 289 -79.37 -19.53 -183.08
C LEU A 289 -78.01 -19.57 -182.37
N LEU A 290 -77.24 -18.48 -182.49
CA LEU A 290 -75.95 -18.35 -181.81
C LEU A 290 -76.12 -18.35 -180.28
N LYS A 291 -77.07 -17.57 -179.73
CA LYS A 291 -77.36 -17.56 -178.28
C LYS A 291 -77.67 -18.94 -177.72
N LEU A 292 -78.35 -19.81 -178.45
CA LEU A 292 -78.63 -21.16 -177.97
C LEU A 292 -77.37 -22.02 -177.90
N MET A 293 -76.51 -22.02 -178.93
CA MET A 293 -75.24 -22.76 -178.87
C MET A 293 -74.24 -22.15 -177.87
N THR A 294 -74.15 -20.82 -177.78
CA THR A 294 -73.31 -20.14 -176.78
C THR A 294 -73.85 -20.35 -175.36
N ALA A 295 -75.17 -20.37 -175.13
CA ALA A 295 -75.72 -20.64 -173.80
C ALA A 295 -75.45 -22.08 -173.33
N VAL A 296 -75.53 -23.07 -174.21
CA VAL A 296 -75.13 -24.44 -173.86
C VAL A 296 -73.63 -24.50 -173.55
N SER A 297 -72.79 -23.92 -174.41
CA SER A 297 -71.34 -23.88 -174.18
C SER A 297 -70.95 -23.11 -172.91
N ASN A 298 -71.72 -22.09 -172.50
CA ASN A 298 -71.49 -21.36 -171.26
C ASN A 298 -71.91 -22.21 -170.06
N ASN A 299 -73.10 -22.82 -170.08
CA ASN A 299 -73.56 -23.69 -169.00
C ASN A 299 -72.60 -24.88 -168.76
N GLU A 300 -72.02 -25.46 -169.82
CA GLU A 300 -71.00 -26.52 -169.72
C GLU A 300 -69.66 -26.02 -169.16
N ALA A 301 -69.33 -24.73 -169.32
CA ALA A 301 -68.18 -24.09 -168.69
C ALA A 301 -68.46 -23.78 -167.21
N ASP A 302 -69.64 -23.25 -166.90
CA ASP A 302 -70.08 -22.93 -165.53
C ASP A 302 -70.11 -24.19 -164.64
N ILE A 303 -70.59 -25.33 -165.17
CA ILE A 303 -70.53 -26.62 -164.46
C ILE A 303 -69.08 -26.99 -164.08
N LYS A 304 -68.12 -26.84 -165.00
CA LYS A 304 -66.70 -27.13 -164.71
C LYS A 304 -66.07 -26.17 -163.70
N VAL A 305 -66.52 -24.92 -163.65
CA VAL A 305 -66.07 -23.97 -162.62
C VAL A 305 -66.62 -24.41 -161.26
N LEU A 306 -67.90 -24.77 -161.18
CA LEU A 306 -68.54 -25.24 -159.95
C LEU A 306 -67.93 -26.56 -159.42
N ASP A 307 -67.62 -27.52 -160.30
CA ASP A 307 -66.92 -28.76 -159.90
C ASP A 307 -65.53 -28.45 -159.29
N GLY A 308 -64.77 -27.52 -159.88
CA GLY A 308 -63.48 -27.07 -159.34
C GLY A 308 -63.58 -26.29 -158.03
N GLU A 309 -64.64 -25.50 -157.85
CA GLU A 309 -64.93 -24.85 -156.57
C GLU A 309 -65.28 -25.88 -155.47
N ILE A 310 -65.96 -26.98 -155.82
CA ILE A 310 -66.29 -28.06 -154.89
C ILE A 310 -65.04 -28.81 -154.41
N GLU A 311 -64.09 -29.14 -155.30
CA GLU A 311 -62.83 -29.79 -154.89
C GLU A 311 -62.02 -28.91 -153.93
N LEU A 312 -61.84 -27.62 -154.22
CA LEU A 312 -61.16 -26.66 -153.34
C LEU A 312 -61.84 -26.56 -151.96
N LYS A 313 -63.17 -26.62 -151.89
CA LYS A 313 -63.92 -26.59 -150.62
C LYS A 313 -63.82 -27.88 -149.81
N LEU A 314 -63.44 -29.00 -150.42
CA LEU A 314 -63.12 -30.24 -149.70
C LEU A 314 -61.70 -30.19 -149.10
N GLU A 315 -60.71 -29.64 -149.82
CA GLU A 315 -59.35 -29.43 -149.27
C GLU A 315 -59.34 -28.41 -148.12
N GLU A 316 -60.08 -27.30 -148.24
CA GLU A 316 -60.30 -26.34 -147.13
C GLU A 316 -60.94 -27.02 -145.91
N LYS A 317 -61.90 -27.92 -146.11
CA LYS A 317 -62.58 -28.62 -145.02
C LYS A 317 -61.64 -29.55 -144.27
N ASP A 318 -60.82 -30.34 -144.97
CA ASP A 318 -60.00 -31.36 -144.33
C ASP A 318 -58.77 -30.73 -143.64
N THR A 319 -58.23 -29.64 -144.17
CA THR A 319 -57.21 -28.81 -143.46
C THR A 319 -57.77 -28.13 -142.21
N LEU A 320 -59.02 -27.64 -142.24
CA LEU A 320 -59.72 -27.16 -141.04
C LEU A 320 -59.97 -28.30 -140.03
N SER A 321 -60.27 -29.51 -140.48
CA SER A 321 -60.45 -30.67 -139.59
C SER A 321 -59.15 -31.09 -138.92
N GLN A 322 -58.00 -30.95 -139.58
CA GLN A 322 -56.70 -31.30 -138.99
C GLN A 322 -56.26 -30.27 -137.94
N THR A 323 -56.38 -28.97 -138.24
CA THR A 323 -56.07 -27.90 -137.27
C THR A 323 -56.97 -27.94 -136.02
N LEU A 324 -58.22 -28.41 -136.14
CA LEU A 324 -59.08 -28.70 -134.99
C LEU A 324 -58.57 -29.86 -134.11
N ALA A 325 -57.94 -30.88 -134.69
CA ALA A 325 -57.36 -31.99 -133.94
C ALA A 325 -56.09 -31.56 -133.18
N ASP A 326 -55.22 -30.78 -133.82
CA ASP A 326 -54.02 -30.22 -133.20
C ASP A 326 -54.38 -29.30 -132.01
N ALA A 327 -55.35 -28.40 -132.19
CA ALA A 327 -55.86 -27.53 -131.11
C ALA A 327 -56.49 -28.31 -129.93
N ALA A 328 -57.10 -29.48 -130.19
CA ALA A 328 -57.62 -30.35 -129.13
C ALA A 328 -56.49 -31.02 -128.32
N ALA A 329 -55.38 -31.40 -128.97
CA ALA A 329 -54.20 -31.94 -128.31
C ALA A 329 -53.51 -30.89 -127.40
N ASP A 330 -53.35 -29.65 -127.91
CA ASP A 330 -52.79 -28.53 -127.13
C ASP A 330 -53.63 -28.21 -125.89
N LEU A 331 -54.97 -28.18 -126.02
CA LEU A 331 -55.87 -28.00 -124.88
C LEU A 331 -55.70 -29.12 -123.84
N GLN A 332 -55.50 -30.36 -124.27
CA GLN A 332 -55.30 -31.49 -123.36
C GLN A 332 -53.92 -31.42 -122.65
N ALA A 333 -52.89 -30.91 -123.32
CA ALA A 333 -51.57 -30.65 -122.72
C ALA A 333 -51.60 -29.49 -121.69
N LEU A 334 -52.35 -28.42 -121.95
CA LEU A 334 -52.54 -27.33 -120.98
C LEU A 334 -53.24 -27.82 -119.70
N VAL A 335 -54.22 -28.72 -119.82
CA VAL A 335 -54.95 -29.29 -118.67
C VAL A 335 -54.08 -30.20 -117.81
N THR A 336 -53.07 -30.90 -118.36
CA THR A 336 -52.15 -31.72 -117.54
C THR A 336 -51.13 -30.86 -116.80
N GLU A 337 -50.56 -29.83 -117.43
CA GLU A 337 -49.68 -28.88 -116.74
C GLU A 337 -50.41 -28.05 -115.67
N GLN A 338 -51.67 -27.66 -115.89
CA GLN A 338 -52.48 -27.01 -114.84
C GLN A 338 -52.63 -27.89 -113.58
N LYS A 339 -52.85 -29.21 -113.75
CA LYS A 339 -52.93 -30.16 -112.63
C LYS A 339 -51.58 -30.33 -111.91
N ARG A 340 -50.48 -30.37 -112.67
CA ARG A 340 -49.11 -30.41 -112.13
C ARG A 340 -48.79 -29.16 -111.30
N LEU A 341 -49.12 -27.98 -111.82
CA LEU A 341 -48.94 -26.69 -111.12
C LEU A 341 -49.75 -26.63 -109.82
N MET A 342 -51.02 -27.06 -109.83
CA MET A 342 -51.83 -27.14 -108.60
C MET A 342 -51.24 -28.09 -107.56
N SER A 343 -50.70 -29.24 -107.97
CA SER A 343 -50.01 -30.17 -107.06
C SER A 343 -48.76 -29.54 -106.44
N ALA A 344 -47.96 -28.83 -107.23
CA ALA A 344 -46.77 -28.12 -106.74
C ALA A 344 -47.15 -26.98 -105.78
N TRP A 345 -48.21 -26.22 -106.09
CA TRP A 345 -48.71 -25.13 -105.25
C TRP A 345 -49.20 -25.63 -103.88
N ASN A 346 -49.96 -26.72 -103.84
CA ASN A 346 -50.41 -27.34 -102.59
C ASN A 346 -49.25 -27.82 -101.72
N SER A 347 -48.17 -28.34 -102.32
CA SER A 347 -46.93 -28.70 -101.60
C SER A 347 -46.25 -27.46 -100.98
N VAL A 348 -46.14 -26.36 -101.74
CA VAL A 348 -45.59 -25.09 -101.23
C VAL A 348 -46.44 -24.52 -100.09
N ALA A 349 -47.76 -24.55 -100.20
CA ALA A 349 -48.67 -24.13 -99.13
C ALA A 349 -48.49 -24.95 -97.84
N SER A 350 -48.30 -26.27 -97.96
CA SER A 350 -48.01 -27.16 -96.83
C SER A 350 -46.68 -26.81 -96.15
N MET A 351 -45.61 -26.58 -96.93
CA MET A 351 -44.30 -26.16 -96.39
C MET A 351 -44.37 -24.79 -95.69
N ILE A 352 -45.16 -23.83 -96.21
CA ILE A 352 -45.39 -22.54 -95.55
C ILE A 352 -46.11 -22.73 -94.21
N SER A 353 -47.14 -23.60 -94.17
CA SER A 353 -47.86 -23.92 -92.93
C SER A 353 -46.93 -24.51 -91.85
N GLN A 354 -46.09 -25.49 -92.23
CA GLN A 354 -45.08 -26.07 -91.33
C GLN A 354 -44.06 -25.04 -90.85
N LYS A 355 -43.57 -24.16 -91.75
CA LYS A 355 -42.64 -23.08 -91.38
C LYS A 355 -43.26 -22.11 -90.37
N ASN A 356 -44.55 -21.79 -90.49
CA ASN A 356 -45.25 -20.92 -89.55
C ASN A 356 -45.44 -21.60 -88.17
N ALA A 357 -45.65 -22.92 -88.13
CA ALA A 357 -45.67 -23.68 -86.87
C ALA A 357 -44.30 -23.69 -86.17
N VAL A 358 -43.20 -23.84 -86.93
CA VAL A 358 -41.84 -23.73 -86.36
C VAL A 358 -41.56 -22.30 -85.85
N TYR A 359 -41.96 -21.27 -86.61
CA TYR A 359 -41.75 -19.88 -86.21
C TYR A 359 -42.50 -19.51 -84.92
N THR A 360 -43.76 -19.95 -84.77
CA THR A 360 -44.57 -19.69 -83.57
C THR A 360 -44.02 -20.39 -82.31
N ASN A 361 -43.48 -21.60 -82.46
CA ASN A 361 -42.73 -22.27 -81.38
C ASN A 361 -41.47 -21.46 -81.00
N LEU A 362 -40.69 -21.00 -81.98
CA LEU A 362 -39.47 -20.21 -81.74
C LEU A 362 -39.78 -18.90 -81.00
N THR A 363 -40.88 -18.21 -81.33
CA THR A 363 -41.31 -17.00 -80.60
C THR A 363 -41.75 -17.29 -79.17
N ASN A 364 -42.38 -18.45 -78.92
CA ASN A 364 -42.78 -18.86 -77.57
C ASN A 364 -41.56 -19.17 -76.68
N ASP A 365 -40.51 -19.79 -77.22
CA ASP A 365 -39.30 -20.09 -76.46
C ASP A 365 -38.43 -18.83 -76.23
N LEU A 366 -38.42 -17.88 -77.18
CA LEU A 366 -37.84 -16.55 -76.97
C LEU A 366 -38.55 -15.78 -75.83
N ALA A 367 -39.87 -15.90 -75.69
CA ALA A 367 -40.61 -15.27 -74.60
C ALA A 367 -40.20 -15.84 -73.22
N LYS A 368 -40.11 -17.17 -73.10
CA LYS A 368 -39.63 -17.85 -71.87
C LYS A 368 -38.22 -17.40 -71.48
N LEU A 369 -37.32 -17.22 -72.46
CA LEU A 369 -35.97 -16.72 -72.26
C LEU A 369 -35.92 -15.25 -71.82
N GLN A 370 -36.87 -14.42 -72.26
CA GLN A 370 -36.99 -13.04 -71.77
C GLN A 370 -37.49 -12.97 -70.33
N ASP A 371 -38.43 -13.83 -69.95
CA ASP A 371 -38.98 -13.85 -68.58
C ASP A 371 -38.01 -14.45 -67.55
N SER A 372 -37.22 -15.48 -67.92
CA SER A 372 -36.14 -15.97 -67.03
C SER A 372 -35.03 -14.94 -66.85
N PHE A 373 -34.67 -14.18 -67.90
CA PHE A 373 -33.74 -13.06 -67.79
C PHE A 373 -34.28 -11.93 -66.89
N ARG A 374 -35.58 -11.63 -66.96
CA ARG A 374 -36.24 -10.67 -66.04
C ARG A 374 -36.15 -11.12 -64.58
N SER A 375 -36.36 -12.41 -64.28
CA SER A 375 -36.21 -12.96 -62.92
C SER A 375 -34.79 -12.76 -62.39
N LEU A 376 -33.78 -13.23 -63.14
CA LEU A 376 -32.36 -13.07 -62.79
C LEU A 376 -31.97 -11.60 -62.55
N ASN A 377 -32.45 -10.69 -63.38
CA ASN A 377 -32.16 -9.26 -63.23
C ASN A 377 -32.82 -8.68 -61.95
N SER A 378 -34.01 -9.17 -61.56
CA SER A 378 -34.66 -8.77 -60.31
C SER A 378 -33.94 -9.29 -59.06
N GLU A 379 -33.36 -10.50 -59.13
CA GLU A 379 -32.51 -11.07 -58.09
C GLU A 379 -31.21 -10.27 -57.94
N ILE A 380 -30.53 -9.93 -59.05
CA ILE A 380 -29.34 -9.06 -59.07
C ILE A 380 -29.62 -7.70 -58.40
N GLU A 381 -30.75 -7.06 -58.73
CA GLU A 381 -31.16 -5.81 -58.08
C GLU A 381 -31.54 -5.97 -56.60
N SER A 382 -31.85 -7.19 -56.12
CA SER A 382 -32.04 -7.46 -54.69
C SER A 382 -30.70 -7.57 -53.95
N TYR A 383 -29.73 -8.31 -54.51
CA TYR A 383 -28.39 -8.44 -53.94
C TYR A 383 -27.61 -7.11 -53.92
N LYS A 384 -27.82 -6.24 -54.91
CA LYS A 384 -27.28 -4.86 -54.88
C LYS A 384 -27.80 -4.06 -53.68
N ARG A 385 -29.07 -4.20 -53.32
CA ARG A 385 -29.68 -3.49 -52.17
C ARG A 385 -29.13 -3.99 -50.85
N SER A 386 -29.09 -5.30 -50.62
CA SER A 386 -28.52 -5.86 -49.38
C SER A 386 -27.03 -5.55 -49.22
N SER A 387 -26.26 -5.58 -50.31
CA SER A 387 -24.86 -5.14 -50.33
C SER A 387 -24.71 -3.66 -49.94
N GLY A 388 -25.54 -2.78 -50.51
CA GLY A 388 -25.55 -1.35 -50.18
C GLY A 388 -26.00 -1.02 -48.75
N GLU A 389 -26.81 -1.88 -48.13
CA GLU A 389 -27.15 -1.78 -46.70
C GLU A 389 -25.97 -2.21 -45.81
N GLU A 390 -25.25 -3.26 -46.18
CA GLU A 390 -24.07 -3.72 -45.44
C GLU A 390 -22.91 -2.71 -45.52
N MET A 391 -22.71 -2.07 -46.68
CA MET A 391 -21.75 -0.97 -46.81
C MET A 391 -22.07 0.20 -45.87
N LYS A 392 -23.36 0.55 -45.69
CA LYS A 392 -23.79 1.60 -44.73
C LYS A 392 -23.60 1.20 -43.26
N LYS A 393 -23.62 -0.10 -42.94
CA LYS A 393 -23.23 -0.58 -41.60
C LYS A 393 -21.72 -0.45 -41.40
N SER A 394 -20.94 -0.87 -42.39
CA SER A 394 -19.47 -0.75 -42.39
C SER A 394 -19.00 0.70 -42.23
N GLU A 395 -19.60 1.64 -42.96
CA GLU A 395 -19.33 3.08 -42.85
C GLU A 395 -19.64 3.63 -41.44
N LYS A 396 -20.78 3.25 -40.84
CA LYS A 396 -21.11 3.59 -39.44
C LYS A 396 -20.11 3.00 -38.45
N LEU A 397 -19.69 1.75 -38.66
CA LEU A 397 -18.71 1.08 -37.82
C LEU A 397 -17.35 1.76 -37.89
N ALA A 398 -16.92 2.21 -39.08
CA ALA A 398 -15.69 3.00 -39.25
C ALA A 398 -15.77 4.37 -38.54
N ILE A 399 -16.93 5.03 -38.55
CA ILE A 399 -17.15 6.28 -37.80
C ILE A 399 -17.12 6.03 -36.28
N THR A 400 -17.68 4.92 -35.79
CA THR A 400 -17.55 4.57 -34.36
C THR A 400 -16.13 4.16 -33.97
N MET A 401 -15.42 3.45 -34.85
CA MET A 401 -14.02 3.04 -34.65
C MET A 401 -13.12 4.27 -34.52
N THR A 402 -13.17 5.18 -35.50
CA THR A 402 -12.40 6.43 -35.47
C THR A 402 -12.75 7.33 -34.28
N ARG A 403 -14.00 7.31 -33.77
CA ARG A 403 -14.30 8.00 -32.51
C ARG A 403 -13.62 7.34 -31.32
N VAL A 404 -13.70 6.01 -31.19
CA VAL A 404 -13.05 5.25 -30.10
C VAL A 404 -11.52 5.38 -30.17
N GLU A 405 -10.93 5.46 -31.35
CA GLU A 405 -9.49 5.73 -31.54
C GLU A 405 -9.11 7.12 -31.02
N ASN A 406 -9.88 8.17 -31.34
CA ASN A 406 -9.67 9.52 -30.78
C ASN A 406 -9.92 9.57 -29.26
N ASP A 407 -10.97 8.90 -28.77
CA ASP A 407 -11.28 8.78 -27.34
C ASP A 407 -10.09 8.10 -26.61
N PHE A 408 -9.51 7.04 -27.19
CA PHE A 408 -8.32 6.33 -26.68
C PHE A 408 -7.03 7.17 -26.72
N GLU A 409 -6.74 7.88 -27.82
CA GLU A 409 -5.58 8.78 -27.91
C GLU A 409 -5.64 9.89 -26.84
N SER A 410 -6.84 10.45 -26.60
CA SER A 410 -7.06 11.43 -25.54
C SER A 410 -6.81 10.82 -24.14
N GLY A 411 -7.26 9.57 -23.94
CA GLY A 411 -6.99 8.77 -22.75
C GLY A 411 -5.48 8.60 -22.51
N GLU A 412 -4.74 8.16 -23.53
CA GLU A 412 -3.27 8.01 -23.47
C GLU A 412 -2.56 9.31 -23.06
N VAL A 413 -2.99 10.47 -23.58
CA VAL A 413 -2.39 11.76 -23.22
C VAL A 413 -2.68 12.13 -21.76
N THR A 414 -3.90 11.93 -21.27
CA THR A 414 -4.21 12.17 -19.85
C THR A 414 -3.47 11.21 -18.92
N LEU A 415 -3.32 9.95 -19.32
CA LEU A 415 -2.61 8.91 -18.57
C LEU A 415 -1.11 9.23 -18.44
N LYS A 416 -0.48 9.71 -19.52
CA LYS A 416 0.92 10.21 -19.49
C LYS A 416 1.10 11.39 -18.54
N ILE A 417 0.18 12.36 -18.56
CA ILE A 417 0.19 13.51 -17.62
C ILE A 417 -0.02 13.05 -16.16
N LEU A 418 -0.81 12.01 -15.92
CA LEU A 418 -0.98 11.41 -14.59
C LEU A 418 0.26 10.62 -14.14
N MET A 419 0.94 9.92 -15.04
CA MET A 419 2.23 9.27 -14.77
C MET A 419 3.33 10.29 -14.41
N GLU A 420 3.45 11.41 -15.13
CA GLU A 420 4.39 12.48 -14.81
C GLU A 420 4.08 13.15 -13.46
N LYS A 421 2.79 13.33 -13.12
CA LYS A 421 2.39 13.80 -11.78
C LYS A 421 2.72 12.78 -10.69
N LYS A 422 2.55 11.49 -10.98
CA LYS A 422 2.87 10.40 -10.05
C LYS A 422 4.37 10.36 -9.75
N THR A 423 5.25 10.36 -10.75
CA THR A 423 6.71 10.33 -10.52
C THR A 423 7.19 11.56 -9.76
N VAL A 424 6.68 12.75 -10.07
CA VAL A 424 6.98 13.99 -9.32
C VAL A 424 6.47 13.95 -7.87
N LEU A 425 5.45 13.15 -7.55
CA LEU A 425 5.00 12.89 -6.18
C LEU A 425 5.86 11.82 -5.49
N GLU A 426 6.27 10.77 -6.19
CA GLU A 426 7.18 9.73 -5.68
C GLU A 426 8.56 10.31 -5.35
N ASP A 427 9.12 11.17 -6.20
CA ASP A 427 10.36 11.93 -5.95
C ASP A 427 10.23 12.83 -4.72
N LYS A 428 9.08 13.51 -4.55
CA LYS A 428 8.79 14.32 -3.36
C LYS A 428 8.70 13.47 -2.10
N ILE A 429 8.04 12.32 -2.16
CA ILE A 429 7.93 11.38 -1.03
C ILE A 429 9.33 10.90 -0.61
N ALA A 430 10.17 10.49 -1.58
CA ALA A 430 11.57 10.11 -1.32
C ALA A 430 12.40 11.28 -0.74
N SER A 431 12.20 12.50 -1.25
CA SER A 431 12.83 13.69 -0.68
C SER A 431 12.34 14.02 0.73
N THR A 432 11.07 13.74 1.08
CA THR A 432 10.58 13.94 2.44
C THR A 432 11.05 12.83 3.39
N ALA A 433 11.15 11.58 2.93
CA ALA A 433 11.68 10.47 3.74
C ALA A 433 13.14 10.72 4.13
N THR A 434 13.99 11.10 3.17
CA THR A 434 15.40 11.46 3.45
C THR A 434 15.55 12.72 4.30
N MET A 435 14.61 13.68 4.24
CA MET A 435 14.56 14.77 5.21
C MET A 435 14.17 14.30 6.62
N ILE A 436 13.18 13.40 6.74
CA ILE A 436 12.74 12.81 8.02
C ILE A 436 13.91 12.07 8.68
N GLU A 437 14.55 11.12 8.00
CA GLU A 437 15.74 10.39 8.47
C GLU A 437 16.82 11.34 8.99
N ARG A 438 17.09 12.42 8.24
CA ARG A 438 18.08 13.44 8.63
C ARG A 438 17.66 14.20 9.89
N THR A 439 16.38 14.55 10.04
CA THR A 439 15.86 15.21 11.25
C THR A 439 15.75 14.28 12.45
N GLU A 440 15.51 12.99 12.26
CA GLU A 440 15.54 11.98 13.33
C GLU A 440 16.96 11.76 13.83
N ALA A 441 17.95 11.73 12.95
CA ALA A 441 19.37 11.70 13.32
C ALA A 441 19.79 12.98 14.08
N GLU A 442 19.38 14.16 13.62
CA GLU A 442 19.61 15.43 14.35
C GLU A 442 18.91 15.45 15.72
N PHE A 443 17.68 14.94 15.81
CA PHE A 443 16.95 14.83 17.08
C PHE A 443 17.62 13.85 18.05
N LEU A 444 18.09 12.70 17.58
CA LEU A 444 18.85 11.74 18.39
C LEU A 444 20.16 12.36 18.91
N HIS A 445 20.89 13.10 18.06
CA HIS A 445 22.10 13.82 18.48
C HIS A 445 21.78 14.87 19.56
N ALA A 446 20.80 15.74 19.31
CA ALA A 446 20.38 16.78 20.25
C ALA A 446 19.87 16.17 21.58
N LYS A 447 19.22 15.00 21.54
CA LYS A 447 18.82 14.26 22.74
C LYS A 447 20.03 13.73 23.51
N MET A 448 21.00 13.11 22.84
CA MET A 448 22.25 12.65 23.49
C MET A 448 23.04 13.82 24.11
N GLU A 449 23.04 15.00 23.49
CA GLU A 449 23.61 16.21 24.06
C GLU A 449 22.80 16.72 25.26
N SER A 450 21.47 16.70 25.19
CA SER A 450 20.59 17.03 26.32
C SER A 450 20.82 16.10 27.52
N ASP A 451 20.84 14.79 27.30
CA ASP A 451 21.06 13.77 28.34
C ASP A 451 22.45 13.95 29.00
N LYS A 452 23.47 14.30 28.20
CA LYS A 452 24.83 14.63 28.67
C LYS A 452 24.87 15.93 29.47
N ILE A 453 24.14 16.96 29.04
CA ILE A 453 24.01 18.22 29.77
C ILE A 453 23.25 18.01 31.09
N GLU A 454 22.19 17.19 31.10
CA GLU A 454 21.46 16.85 32.33
C GLU A 454 22.34 16.06 33.30
N GLY A 455 23.16 15.11 32.81
CA GLY A 455 24.16 14.41 33.61
C GLY A 455 25.19 15.37 34.25
N ASN A 456 25.73 16.30 33.46
CA ASN A 456 26.62 17.35 33.96
C ASN A 456 25.92 18.24 35.01
N LEU A 457 24.67 18.63 34.76
CA LEU A 457 23.87 19.49 35.64
C LEU A 457 23.53 18.79 36.97
N LYS A 458 23.23 17.47 36.94
CA LYS A 458 23.11 16.63 38.14
C LYS A 458 24.43 16.59 38.92
N GLY A 459 25.57 16.44 38.25
CA GLY A 459 26.90 16.50 38.88
C GLY A 459 27.20 17.85 39.54
N VAL A 460 26.89 18.96 38.84
CA VAL A 460 27.05 20.32 39.38
C VAL A 460 26.11 20.58 40.56
N ARG A 461 24.86 20.11 40.52
CA ARG A 461 23.93 20.17 41.67
C ARG A 461 24.46 19.42 42.88
N ALA A 462 24.95 18.18 42.71
CA ALA A 462 25.51 17.40 43.81
C ALA A 462 26.79 18.04 44.40
N ASN A 463 27.57 18.76 43.61
CA ASN A 463 28.72 19.51 44.09
C ASN A 463 28.31 20.82 44.79
N LEU A 464 27.29 21.52 44.29
CA LEU A 464 26.71 22.70 44.95
C LEU A 464 26.12 22.32 46.32
N GLU A 465 25.39 21.22 46.39
CA GLU A 465 24.77 20.73 47.63
C GLU A 465 25.82 20.38 48.70
N LYS A 466 26.93 19.75 48.31
CA LYS A 466 28.09 19.54 49.20
C LYS A 466 28.71 20.86 49.68
N LEU A 467 28.90 21.83 48.78
CA LEU A 467 29.45 23.15 49.14
C LEU A 467 28.48 23.91 50.08
N CYS A 468 27.17 23.78 49.91
CA CYS A 468 26.18 24.33 50.84
C CYS A 468 26.20 23.63 52.22
N GLN A 469 26.41 22.31 52.26
CA GLN A 469 26.61 21.56 53.50
C GLN A 469 27.92 21.98 54.22
N GLU A 470 29.02 22.13 53.48
CA GLU A 470 30.29 22.65 54.02
C GLU A 470 30.16 24.11 54.50
N HIS A 471 29.44 24.96 53.77
CA HIS A 471 29.15 26.35 54.16
C HIS A 471 28.35 26.40 55.47
N SER A 472 27.24 25.65 55.56
CA SER A 472 26.42 25.60 56.78
C SER A 472 27.22 25.08 57.98
N ARG A 473 28.06 24.06 57.77
CA ARG A 473 28.98 23.51 58.79
C ARG A 473 30.00 24.55 59.27
N LEU A 474 30.53 25.37 58.36
CA LEU A 474 31.44 26.47 58.69
C LEU A 474 30.73 27.66 59.35
N GLU A 475 29.47 27.92 59.01
CA GLU A 475 28.62 28.90 59.70
C GLU A 475 28.32 28.47 61.14
N ASP A 476 27.99 27.19 61.36
CA ASP A 476 27.80 26.63 62.71
C ASP A 476 29.10 26.67 63.54
N GLU A 477 30.26 26.37 62.94
CA GLU A 477 31.57 26.52 63.57
C GLU A 477 31.89 27.99 63.90
N ALA A 478 31.57 28.94 63.00
CA ALA A 478 31.74 30.37 63.27
C ALA A 478 30.78 30.88 64.36
N MET A 479 29.52 30.42 64.36
CA MET A 479 28.52 30.79 65.36
C MET A 479 28.84 30.23 66.74
N THR A 480 29.38 29.01 66.83
CA THR A 480 29.87 28.47 68.10
C THR A 480 31.09 29.23 68.61
N CYS A 481 32.06 29.55 67.73
CA CYS A 481 33.21 30.39 68.08
C CYS A 481 32.80 31.81 68.57
N LEU A 482 31.80 32.43 67.95
CA LEU A 482 31.27 33.73 68.38
C LEU A 482 30.54 33.65 69.73
N GLN A 483 29.80 32.56 69.99
CA GLN A 483 29.19 32.32 71.31
C GLN A 483 30.26 32.13 72.40
N GLU A 484 31.33 31.39 72.11
CA GLU A 484 32.47 31.24 73.01
C GLU A 484 33.18 32.58 73.27
N GLN A 485 33.42 33.40 72.24
CA GLN A 485 33.98 34.75 72.41
C GLN A 485 33.09 35.63 73.30
N ILE A 486 31.77 35.65 73.08
CA ILE A 486 30.82 36.38 73.92
C ILE A 486 30.80 35.84 75.37
N CYS A 487 31.01 34.54 75.57
CA CYS A 487 31.13 33.94 76.91
C CYS A 487 32.44 34.37 77.59
N ASN A 488 33.56 34.33 76.86
CA ASN A 488 34.88 34.74 77.31
C ASN A 488 34.93 36.25 77.63
N ASP A 489 34.28 37.12 76.84
CA ASP A 489 34.16 38.55 77.13
C ASP A 489 33.33 38.82 78.38
N LYS A 490 32.25 38.06 78.62
CA LYS A 490 31.48 38.14 79.87
C LYS A 490 32.32 37.69 81.07
N ALA A 491 33.10 36.61 80.93
CA ALA A 491 34.02 36.14 81.96
C ALA A 491 35.16 37.15 82.23
N ALA A 492 35.75 37.73 81.18
CA ALA A 492 36.79 38.76 81.27
C ALA A 492 36.24 40.07 81.86
N SER A 493 35.00 40.45 81.55
CA SER A 493 34.31 41.59 82.15
C SER A 493 34.06 41.37 83.65
N HIS A 494 33.61 40.17 84.04
CA HIS A 494 33.45 39.77 85.43
C HIS A 494 34.78 39.75 86.19
N MET A 495 35.84 39.17 85.61
CA MET A 495 37.19 39.23 86.15
C MET A 495 37.69 40.67 86.31
N ASN A 496 37.48 41.54 85.32
CA ASN A 496 37.85 42.96 85.40
C ASN A 496 37.06 43.70 86.49
N LYS A 497 35.80 43.34 86.75
CA LYS A 497 35.02 43.86 87.89
C LYS A 497 35.63 43.45 89.23
N LEU A 498 35.90 42.15 89.41
CA LEU A 498 36.58 41.63 90.61
C LEU A 498 37.97 42.25 90.81
N LEU A 499 38.72 42.47 89.72
CA LEU A 499 40.07 43.06 89.74
C LEU A 499 40.01 44.56 90.09
N LYS A 500 38.99 45.29 89.64
CA LYS A 500 38.70 46.66 90.12
C LYS A 500 38.36 46.68 91.61
N GLU A 501 37.45 45.82 92.06
CA GLU A 501 37.08 45.71 93.48
C GLU A 501 38.28 45.32 94.37
N ALA A 502 39.15 44.43 93.89
CA ALA A 502 40.40 44.08 94.56
C ALA A 502 41.39 45.26 94.59
N ARG A 503 41.56 46.02 93.50
CA ARG A 503 42.40 47.24 93.46
C ARG A 503 41.86 48.33 94.38
N GLU A 504 40.54 48.49 94.49
CA GLU A 504 39.93 49.43 95.44
C GLU A 504 40.12 48.99 96.90
N LYS A 505 40.01 47.69 97.20
CA LYS A 505 40.35 47.15 98.52
C LYS A 505 41.82 47.37 98.84
N ASN A 506 42.74 47.08 97.90
CA ASN A 506 44.17 47.29 98.09
C ASN A 506 44.47 48.78 98.32
N ARG A 507 43.91 49.70 97.53
CA ARG A 507 44.06 51.16 97.76
C ARG A 507 43.50 51.63 99.10
N LYS A 508 42.38 51.06 99.58
CA LYS A 508 41.85 51.35 100.92
C LYS A 508 42.78 50.81 102.02
N GLN A 509 43.42 49.66 101.79
CA GLN A 509 44.43 49.09 102.69
C GLN A 509 45.74 49.90 102.67
N GLU A 510 46.27 50.25 101.50
CA GLU A 510 47.39 51.18 101.29
C GLU A 510 47.16 52.52 102.02
N PHE A 511 45.97 53.11 101.86
CA PHE A 511 45.62 54.35 102.56
C PHE A 511 45.56 54.15 104.09
N SER A 512 45.00 53.04 104.57
CA SER A 512 45.01 52.72 106.02
C SER A 512 46.42 52.46 106.56
N LEU A 513 47.32 51.86 105.76
CA LEU A 513 48.73 51.67 106.09
C LEU A 513 49.44 53.02 106.17
N LEU A 514 49.29 53.88 105.17
CA LEU A 514 49.83 55.25 105.18
C LEU A 514 49.27 56.07 106.35
N GLU A 515 48.00 55.90 106.73
CA GLU A 515 47.46 56.49 107.97
C GLU A 515 48.18 55.96 109.22
N THR A 516 48.44 54.66 109.31
CA THR A 516 49.17 54.08 110.45
C THR A 516 50.65 54.47 110.46
N GLU A 517 51.31 54.56 109.31
CA GLU A 517 52.68 55.03 109.17
C GLU A 517 52.79 56.50 109.58
N ASN A 518 51.86 57.37 109.15
CA ASN A 518 51.80 58.76 109.61
C ASN A 518 51.55 58.85 111.13
N LYS A 519 50.67 58.03 111.70
CA LYS A 519 50.46 57.97 113.17
C LYS A 519 51.71 57.48 113.90
N ILE A 520 52.43 56.51 113.35
CA ILE A 520 53.73 56.05 113.88
C ILE A 520 54.78 57.17 113.78
N SER A 521 54.86 57.89 112.66
CA SER A 521 55.78 59.02 112.48
C SER A 521 55.47 60.17 113.45
N GLN A 522 54.19 60.46 113.71
CA GLN A 522 53.78 61.40 114.75
C GLN A 522 54.22 60.93 116.14
N LYS A 523 54.01 59.65 116.50
CA LYS A 523 54.49 59.10 117.78
C LYS A 523 56.02 59.00 117.88
N PHE A 524 56.72 58.89 116.76
CA PHE A 524 58.18 58.99 116.73
C PHE A 524 58.64 60.43 116.98
N LEU A 525 57.98 61.43 116.37
CA LEU A 525 58.27 62.84 116.64
C LEU A 525 58.00 63.20 118.12
N GLU A 526 56.84 62.81 118.67
CA GLU A 526 56.52 62.99 120.09
C GLU A 526 57.58 62.34 121.00
N ALA A 527 58.08 61.15 120.65
CA ALA A 527 59.13 60.46 121.41
C ALA A 527 60.48 61.19 121.35
N GLU A 528 60.82 61.80 120.21
CA GLU A 528 62.06 62.55 120.01
C GLU A 528 62.01 63.94 120.67
N GLU A 529 60.86 64.61 120.64
CA GLU A 529 60.58 65.83 121.44
C GLU A 529 60.71 65.54 122.94
N LEU A 530 60.14 64.42 123.41
CA LEU A 530 60.28 63.98 124.80
C LEU A 530 61.73 63.63 125.18
N LYS A 531 62.50 63.00 124.29
CA LYS A 531 63.95 62.78 124.49
C LYS A 531 64.71 64.11 124.60
N GLU A 532 64.39 65.10 123.77
CA GLU A 532 65.03 66.42 123.85
C GLU A 532 64.70 67.14 125.16
N VAL A 533 63.43 67.09 125.60
CA VAL A 533 63.00 67.58 126.93
C VAL A 533 63.74 66.86 128.06
N ILE A 534 63.91 65.53 127.99
CA ILE A 534 64.69 64.76 128.96
C ILE A 534 66.17 65.18 128.93
N SER A 535 66.76 65.44 127.76
CA SER A 535 68.14 65.93 127.66
C SER A 535 68.31 67.31 128.30
N ARG A 536 67.43 68.27 127.98
CA ARG A 536 67.42 69.62 128.58
C ARG A 536 67.21 69.55 130.10
N ASN A 537 66.31 68.70 130.58
CA ASN A 537 66.12 68.47 132.01
C ASN A 537 67.36 67.86 132.69
N ASN A 538 68.06 66.93 132.03
CA ASN A 538 69.32 66.37 132.54
C ASN A 538 70.46 67.39 132.54
N GLU A 539 70.47 68.36 131.63
CA GLU A 539 71.41 69.49 131.64
C GLU A 539 71.10 70.46 132.77
N ILE A 540 69.83 70.81 132.99
CA ILE A 540 69.39 71.61 134.15
C ILE A 540 69.76 70.89 135.46
N VAL A 541 69.52 69.58 135.59
CA VAL A 541 69.91 68.80 136.77
C VAL A 541 71.44 68.76 136.96
N LYS A 542 72.24 68.71 135.88
CA LYS A 542 73.70 68.85 135.99
C LYS A 542 74.10 70.22 136.51
N GLU A 543 73.48 71.30 136.03
CA GLU A 543 73.83 72.66 136.48
C GLU A 543 73.38 72.90 137.93
N MET A 544 72.15 72.50 138.28
CA MET A 544 71.67 72.50 139.67
C MET A 544 72.58 71.69 140.60
N ASN A 545 73.14 70.57 140.15
CA ASN A 545 74.12 69.80 140.93
C ASN A 545 75.48 70.49 141.05
N LYS A 546 75.91 71.29 140.06
CA LYS A 546 77.11 72.16 140.22
C LYS A 546 76.84 73.28 141.22
N GLU A 547 75.68 73.95 141.12
CA GLU A 547 75.28 74.99 142.07
C GLU A 547 75.17 74.42 143.48
N LEU A 548 74.57 73.23 143.64
CA LEU A 548 74.47 72.55 144.92
C LEU A 548 75.84 72.14 145.45
N SER A 549 76.75 71.62 144.63
CA SER A 549 78.15 71.37 145.01
C SER A 549 78.90 72.65 145.41
N ALA A 550 78.65 73.77 144.73
CA ALA A 550 79.22 75.07 145.10
C ALA A 550 78.62 75.59 146.42
N LYS A 551 77.34 75.32 146.69
CA LYS A 551 76.69 75.62 147.98
C LYS A 551 77.10 74.66 149.09
N GLU A 552 77.47 73.42 148.81
CA GLU A 552 78.13 72.52 149.76
C GLU A 552 79.56 72.98 150.08
N GLU A 553 80.28 73.56 149.12
CA GLU A 553 81.57 74.20 149.36
C GLU A 553 81.45 75.51 150.16
N GLU A 554 80.45 76.34 149.87
CA GLU A 554 80.12 77.52 150.68
C GLU A 554 79.68 77.10 152.09
N LEU A 555 78.84 76.06 152.22
CA LEU A 555 78.44 75.50 153.52
C LEU A 555 79.64 75.00 154.30
N LYS A 556 80.56 74.24 153.69
CA LYS A 556 81.79 73.81 154.38
C LYS A 556 82.64 74.99 154.83
N LYS A 557 82.76 76.05 154.04
CA LYS A 557 83.45 77.31 154.43
C LYS A 557 82.73 78.00 155.59
N ILE A 558 81.39 78.00 155.58
CA ILE A 558 80.54 78.53 156.65
C ILE A 558 80.59 77.66 157.92
N GLU A 559 80.70 76.33 157.81
CA GLU A 559 80.91 75.40 158.93
C GLU A 559 82.31 75.61 159.55
N ASP A 560 83.34 75.69 158.70
CA ASP A 560 84.70 76.09 159.07
C ASP A 560 84.72 77.46 159.79
N GLU A 561 83.92 78.42 159.34
CA GLU A 561 83.78 79.73 159.98
C GLU A 561 82.89 79.68 161.23
N ILE A 562 81.91 78.79 161.30
CA ILE A 562 81.05 78.57 162.49
C ILE A 562 81.86 77.96 163.62
N ASP A 563 82.74 76.98 163.40
CA ASP A 563 83.60 76.43 164.45
C ASP A 563 84.59 77.47 164.99
N LYS A 564 85.16 78.28 164.08
CA LYS A 564 85.99 79.45 164.43
C LYS A 564 85.16 80.51 165.17
N CYS A 565 83.91 80.74 164.78
CA CYS A 565 83.01 81.70 165.41
C CYS A 565 82.46 81.21 166.74
N GLN A 566 82.16 79.93 166.96
CA GLN A 566 81.77 79.39 168.27
C GLN A 566 82.94 79.55 169.25
N SER A 567 84.15 79.21 168.81
CA SER A 567 85.39 79.47 169.56
C SER A 567 85.58 80.96 169.92
N ALA A 568 85.25 81.87 169.00
CA ALA A 568 85.32 83.32 169.21
C ALA A 568 84.14 83.89 170.03
N ILE A 569 82.94 83.32 169.93
CA ILE A 569 81.72 83.78 170.62
C ILE A 569 81.83 83.54 172.13
N ILE A 570 82.46 82.44 172.54
CA ILE A 570 82.82 82.19 173.95
C ILE A 570 83.71 83.33 174.52
N GLN A 571 84.55 83.98 173.71
CA GLN A 571 85.31 85.17 174.11
C GLN A 571 84.59 86.52 173.87
N LYS A 572 83.68 86.59 172.89
CA LYS A 572 83.03 87.84 172.45
C LYS A 572 81.69 88.13 173.15
N GLN A 573 81.04 87.13 173.76
CA GLN A 573 79.83 87.36 174.58
C GLN A 573 80.08 88.34 175.75
N GLY A 574 81.31 88.45 176.26
CA GLY A 574 81.66 89.47 177.25
C GLY A 574 81.77 90.91 176.73
N ASN A 575 81.75 91.14 175.42
CA ASN A 575 82.13 92.44 174.81
C ASN A 575 81.09 93.06 173.86
N TYR A 576 80.04 92.34 173.46
CA TYR A 576 79.09 92.78 172.41
C TYR A 576 78.14 93.92 172.84
N ALA A 577 77.98 94.17 174.15
CA ALA A 577 76.96 95.10 174.68
C ALA A 577 77.15 96.60 174.34
N THR A 578 78.33 97.01 173.84
CA THR A 578 78.80 98.40 174.03
C THR A 578 78.74 99.30 172.80
N LEU A 579 78.65 98.76 171.57
CA LEU A 579 78.95 99.53 170.34
C LEU A 579 77.84 99.64 169.27
N THR A 580 76.65 99.11 169.52
CA THR A 580 75.47 99.20 168.60
C THR A 580 74.85 100.61 168.60
N ARG A 581 75.60 101.64 168.20
CA ARG A 581 75.19 103.05 168.40
C ARG A 581 75.70 104.05 167.35
N LYS A 582 76.08 103.61 166.13
CA LYS A 582 76.71 104.45 165.08
C LYS A 582 76.19 104.27 163.63
N ILE A 583 74.86 104.17 163.47
CA ILE A 583 74.03 105.05 162.57
C ILE A 583 74.43 105.07 161.07
N GLU A 584 73.68 104.49 160.12
CA GLU A 584 72.32 104.86 159.61
C GLU A 584 72.24 106.27 158.93
N LYS A 585 72.52 106.40 157.59
CA LYS A 585 72.32 107.69 156.87
C LYS A 585 72.15 107.72 155.31
N TYR A 586 73.01 108.44 154.55
CA TYR A 586 72.61 109.28 153.38
C TYR A 586 72.58 108.62 151.98
N ILE A 587 71.53 108.90 151.18
CA ILE A 587 71.30 108.53 149.75
C ILE A 587 70.33 109.60 149.11
N GLU A 588 70.38 109.99 147.78
CA GLU A 588 69.27 110.57 146.87
C GLU A 588 69.65 111.49 145.59
N LYS A 589 68.70 111.68 144.58
CA LYS A 589 68.54 112.66 143.38
C LYS A 589 69.10 112.33 141.93
N THR A 590 68.85 112.90 140.68
CA THR A 590 68.26 114.18 140.04
C THR A 590 67.79 114.04 138.50
N ASN A 591 67.51 115.11 137.66
CA ASN A 591 67.09 115.19 136.18
C ASN A 591 67.36 116.60 135.49
N TYR A 592 67.13 117.12 134.21
CA TYR A 592 66.39 116.94 132.88
C TYR A 592 67.24 117.46 131.62
N GLY A 593 66.90 117.91 130.35
CA GLY A 593 65.73 118.39 129.51
C GLY A 593 66.05 118.70 127.96
N LYS A 594 65.22 119.41 127.09
CA LYS A 594 65.38 119.56 125.57
C LYS A 594 64.68 120.79 124.82
N VAL A 595 65.03 121.16 123.54
CA VAL A 595 64.43 122.22 122.61
C VAL A 595 64.43 121.91 121.04
N TRP A 596 64.00 122.83 120.12
CA TRP A 596 63.86 122.68 118.60
C TRP A 596 63.77 124.01 117.72
N LEU A 597 63.99 123.97 116.36
CA LEU A 597 63.71 124.97 115.25
C LEU A 597 63.79 124.28 113.82
N SER A 598 63.58 124.80 112.57
CA SER A 598 63.56 126.13 111.86
C SER A 598 62.87 126.05 110.42
N PRO A 599 62.61 127.14 109.61
CA PRO A 599 61.58 127.13 108.53
C PRO A 599 61.82 127.42 106.98
N ALA A 600 62.20 128.62 106.46
CA ALA A 600 61.24 129.44 105.64
C ALA A 600 61.38 129.83 104.10
N GLN A 601 62.20 129.26 103.19
CA GLN A 601 62.39 129.85 101.81
C GLN A 601 61.42 129.34 100.67
N GLN A 602 60.92 130.23 99.77
CA GLN A 602 59.80 129.91 98.83
C GLN A 602 59.90 130.26 97.30
N ARG A 603 60.09 131.53 96.88
CA ARG A 603 59.70 131.98 95.51
C ARG A 603 60.55 131.44 94.34
N ILE A 604 61.79 131.02 94.59
CA ILE A 604 62.65 130.40 93.56
C ILE A 604 62.15 128.97 93.26
N ILE A 605 61.76 128.24 94.31
CA ILE A 605 61.20 126.88 94.23
C ILE A 605 59.95 126.85 93.34
N ASP A 606 59.09 127.88 93.40
CA ASP A 606 57.92 128.01 92.52
C ASP A 606 58.29 127.95 91.03
N LEU A 607 59.30 128.72 90.60
CA LEU A 607 59.66 128.83 89.18
C LEU A 607 60.41 127.60 88.69
N GLU A 608 61.36 127.09 89.46
CA GLU A 608 62.08 125.84 89.16
C GLU A 608 61.09 124.66 89.02
N LYS A 609 60.08 124.60 89.91
CA LYS A 609 58.97 123.65 89.83
C LYS A 609 58.17 123.80 88.54
N THR A 610 57.79 125.01 88.11
CA THR A 610 57.06 125.17 86.84
C THR A 610 57.85 124.70 85.61
N ASN A 611 59.18 124.91 85.61
CA ASN A 611 60.03 124.43 84.52
C ASN A 611 60.17 122.90 84.54
N ALA A 612 60.36 122.30 85.72
CA ALA A 612 60.37 120.85 85.90
C ALA A 612 59.02 120.20 85.50
N GLU A 613 57.89 120.86 85.78
CA GLU A 613 56.57 120.41 85.33
C GLU A 613 56.38 120.47 83.81
N ILE A 614 57.03 121.40 83.11
CA ILE A 614 57.03 121.46 81.63
C ILE A 614 57.93 120.37 81.07
N GLN A 615 59.14 120.19 81.61
CA GLN A 615 60.06 119.13 81.18
C GLN A 615 59.42 117.75 81.35
N ALA A 616 58.85 117.46 82.53
CA ALA A 616 58.16 116.21 82.80
C ALA A 616 56.88 115.99 81.97
N LYS A 617 56.28 117.04 81.37
CA LYS A 617 55.21 116.90 80.37
C LYS A 617 55.78 116.53 79.00
N ASN A 618 56.92 117.11 78.62
CA ASN A 618 57.62 116.79 77.37
C ASN A 618 58.12 115.34 77.37
N ASP A 619 58.79 114.89 78.44
CA ASP A 619 59.31 113.53 78.59
C ASP A 619 58.18 112.48 78.54
N LYS A 620 57.02 112.79 79.14
CA LYS A 620 55.79 111.97 79.05
C LYS A 620 55.24 111.93 77.63
N MET A 621 55.24 113.04 76.90
CA MET A 621 54.79 113.09 75.51
C MET A 621 55.72 112.30 74.57
N GLN A 622 57.04 112.39 74.77
CA GLN A 622 58.02 111.59 74.04
C GLN A 622 57.87 110.09 74.34
N SER A 623 57.69 109.73 75.62
CA SER A 623 57.42 108.35 76.04
C SER A 623 56.13 107.80 75.41
N PHE A 624 55.06 108.61 75.40
CA PHE A 624 53.79 108.26 74.75
C PHE A 624 53.96 108.11 73.23
N TRP A 625 54.70 109.01 72.57
CA TRP A 625 54.99 108.95 71.15
C TRP A 625 55.77 107.67 70.78
N LEU A 626 56.80 107.31 71.56
CA LEU A 626 57.55 106.05 71.38
C LEU A 626 56.65 104.81 71.57
N ILE A 627 55.73 104.83 72.54
CA ILE A 627 54.74 103.75 72.71
C ILE A 627 53.82 103.65 71.48
N GLN A 628 53.32 104.78 70.95
CA GLN A 628 52.48 104.76 69.76
C GLN A 628 53.26 104.36 68.49
N GLN A 629 54.53 104.76 68.36
CA GLN A 629 55.41 104.33 67.28
C GLN A 629 55.64 102.81 67.34
N ASN A 630 55.92 102.28 68.54
CA ASN A 630 56.12 100.84 68.77
C ASN A 630 54.83 100.04 68.47
N ASN A 631 53.67 100.56 68.89
CA ASN A 631 52.36 99.99 68.53
C ASN A 631 52.12 100.01 67.02
N ASN A 632 52.47 101.10 66.33
CA ASN A 632 52.34 101.20 64.87
C ASN A 632 53.25 100.21 64.14
N ILE A 633 54.49 100.01 64.62
CA ILE A 633 55.41 98.99 64.11
C ILE A 633 54.81 97.59 64.30
N LYS A 634 54.33 97.25 65.51
CA LYS A 634 53.67 95.96 65.79
C LYS A 634 52.44 95.71 64.91
N LEU A 635 51.60 96.72 64.69
CA LEU A 635 50.45 96.63 63.78
C LEU A 635 50.90 96.47 62.32
N SER A 636 52.02 97.08 61.92
CA SER A 636 52.65 96.91 60.60
C SER A 636 53.22 95.50 60.42
N GLU A 637 53.83 94.92 61.46
CA GLU A 637 54.33 93.54 61.51
C GLU A 637 53.16 92.54 61.43
N GLN A 638 52.14 92.67 62.28
CA GLN A 638 50.93 91.85 62.26
C GLN A 638 50.21 91.92 60.89
N ARG A 639 50.08 93.11 60.29
CA ARG A 639 49.55 93.26 58.93
C ARG A 639 50.43 92.51 57.91
N ASN A 640 51.75 92.55 58.04
CA ASN A 640 52.65 91.83 57.15
C ASN A 640 52.58 90.31 57.33
N GLU A 641 52.27 89.82 58.53
CA GLU A 641 52.00 88.40 58.80
C GLU A 641 50.65 87.97 58.22
N GLN A 642 49.58 88.72 58.46
CA GLN A 642 48.27 88.51 57.82
C GLN A 642 48.35 88.52 56.29
N LEU A 643 49.21 89.38 55.69
CA LEU A 643 49.46 89.37 54.25
C LEU A 643 50.19 88.10 53.77
N LYS A 644 51.10 87.53 54.57
CA LYS A 644 51.71 86.22 54.28
C LYS A 644 50.65 85.11 54.35
N GLU A 645 49.82 85.10 55.39
CA GLU A 645 48.72 84.14 55.56
C GLU A 645 47.72 84.20 54.41
N ILE A 646 47.25 85.40 54.04
CA ILE A 646 46.40 85.63 52.87
C ILE A 646 47.08 85.13 51.58
N SER A 647 48.39 85.32 51.43
CA SER A 647 49.14 84.79 50.27
C SER A 647 49.22 83.26 50.25
N LEU A 648 49.26 82.61 51.42
CA LEU A 648 49.26 81.15 51.56
C LEU A 648 47.86 80.58 51.30
N LEU A 649 46.82 81.18 51.88
CA LEU A 649 45.42 80.82 51.64
C LEU A 649 45.04 80.96 50.16
N ARG A 650 45.48 82.03 49.48
CA ARG A 650 45.29 82.18 48.02
C ARG A 650 45.95 81.06 47.21
N LYS A 651 47.13 80.58 47.62
CA LYS A 651 47.80 79.42 46.98
C LYS A 651 47.04 78.12 47.26
N GLN A 652 46.52 77.93 48.48
CA GLN A 652 45.70 76.78 48.82
C GLN A 652 44.38 76.76 48.03
N VAL A 653 43.68 77.90 47.93
CA VAL A 653 42.48 78.06 47.10
C VAL A 653 42.77 77.70 45.64
N LEU A 654 43.84 78.22 45.03
CA LEU A 654 44.23 77.88 43.66
C LEU A 654 44.51 76.38 43.46
N LEU A 655 45.14 75.72 44.44
CA LEU A 655 45.35 74.26 44.43
C LEU A 655 44.03 73.48 44.56
N TYR A 656 43.08 73.96 45.36
CA TYR A 656 41.74 73.38 45.44
C TYR A 656 40.93 73.59 44.16
N GLU A 657 40.96 74.79 43.56
CA GLU A 657 40.36 75.07 42.25
C GLU A 657 40.93 74.16 41.16
N GLN A 658 42.25 74.01 41.09
CA GLN A 658 42.90 73.10 40.15
C GLN A 658 42.51 71.63 40.39
N ARG A 659 42.37 71.21 41.67
CA ARG A 659 41.91 69.87 42.02
C ARG A 659 40.44 69.64 41.63
N VAL A 660 39.55 70.60 41.89
CA VAL A 660 38.14 70.57 41.49
C VAL A 660 38.03 70.48 39.96
N LEU A 661 38.79 71.29 39.21
CA LEU A 661 38.84 71.22 37.75
C LEU A 661 39.38 69.88 37.23
N LYS A 662 40.29 69.22 37.94
CA LYS A 662 40.75 67.86 37.60
C LYS A 662 39.65 66.83 37.85
N THR A 663 39.01 66.87 39.03
CA THR A 663 37.96 65.93 39.41
C THR A 663 36.67 66.09 38.59
N ASP A 664 36.30 67.31 38.18
CA ASP A 664 35.24 67.51 37.19
C ASP A 664 35.63 66.90 35.83
N ARG A 665 36.84 67.16 35.31
CA ARG A 665 37.30 66.50 34.05
C ARG A 665 37.34 64.98 34.13
N GLU A 666 37.56 64.41 35.31
CA GLU A 666 37.42 62.98 35.59
C GLU A 666 35.94 62.57 35.54
N PHE A 667 35.07 63.24 36.29
CA PHE A 667 33.62 63.00 36.30
C PHE A 667 32.97 63.13 34.90
N GLN A 668 33.34 64.14 34.10
CA GLN A 668 32.86 64.32 32.73
C GLN A 668 33.39 63.26 31.75
N ARG A 669 34.46 62.53 32.08
CA ARG A 669 34.89 61.35 31.31
C ARG A 669 34.07 60.12 31.71
N GLU A 670 33.95 59.83 33.00
CA GLU A 670 33.16 58.69 33.47
C GLU A 670 31.69 58.82 33.05
N LYS A 671 31.12 60.03 33.11
CA LYS A 671 29.77 60.32 32.61
C LYS A 671 29.63 60.14 31.09
N LYS A 672 30.69 60.28 30.29
CA LYS A 672 30.64 59.93 28.85
C LYS A 672 30.61 58.42 28.66
N ILE A 673 31.47 57.69 29.38
CA ILE A 673 31.50 56.23 29.38
C ILE A 673 30.14 55.67 29.82
N GLU A 674 29.55 56.20 30.89
CA GLU A 674 28.19 55.88 31.35
C GLU A 674 27.13 56.08 30.24
N ASN A 675 27.16 57.22 29.54
CA ASN A 675 26.24 57.49 28.43
C ASN A 675 26.45 56.52 27.24
N ASP A 676 27.68 56.15 26.92
CA ASP A 676 27.98 55.23 25.81
C ASP A 676 27.65 53.77 26.17
N VAL A 677 27.80 53.39 27.45
CA VAL A 677 27.27 52.14 28.00
C VAL A 677 25.74 52.14 27.99
N ASN A 678 25.07 53.22 28.39
CA ASN A 678 23.61 53.31 28.36
C ASN A 678 23.03 53.26 26.93
N LYS A 679 23.73 53.84 25.92
CA LYS A 679 23.40 53.61 24.50
C LYS A 679 23.55 52.14 24.13
N SER A 680 24.66 51.51 24.50
CA SER A 680 24.92 50.09 24.22
C SER A 680 23.87 49.17 24.85
N ILE A 681 23.43 49.46 26.07
CA ILE A 681 22.32 48.77 26.75
C ILE A 681 21.01 49.01 26.00
N SER A 682 20.71 50.24 25.59
CA SER A 682 19.49 50.57 24.84
C SER A 682 19.43 49.85 23.49
N GLU A 683 20.56 49.78 22.76
CA GLU A 683 20.67 48.99 21.54
C GLU A 683 20.47 47.49 21.79
N LEU A 684 21.05 46.94 22.85
CA LEU A 684 20.87 45.53 23.23
C LEU A 684 19.43 45.23 23.65
N GLN A 685 18.76 46.15 24.34
CA GLN A 685 17.33 46.07 24.67
C GLN A 685 16.46 46.14 23.40
N GLN A 686 16.79 47.01 22.44
CA GLN A 686 16.09 47.08 21.15
C GLN A 686 16.27 45.78 20.33
N LYS A 687 17.50 45.23 20.31
CA LYS A 687 17.82 43.94 19.66
C LYS A 687 17.12 42.77 20.36
N LEU A 688 17.05 42.78 21.70
CA LEU A 688 16.28 41.78 22.47
C LEU A 688 14.78 41.89 22.18
N GLY A 689 14.26 43.13 22.10
CA GLY A 689 12.87 43.41 21.72
C GLY A 689 12.53 42.85 20.34
N SER A 690 13.31 43.17 19.30
CA SER A 690 13.06 42.66 17.95
C SER A 690 13.22 41.13 17.84
N LEU A 691 14.20 40.54 18.51
CA LEU A 691 14.34 39.08 18.59
C LEU A 691 13.15 38.42 19.32
N SER A 692 12.64 39.03 20.39
CA SER A 692 11.47 38.52 21.12
C SER A 692 10.18 38.62 20.28
N GLY A 693 10.02 39.68 19.48
CA GLY A 693 8.93 39.78 18.50
C GLY A 693 9.00 38.66 17.46
N VAL A 694 10.16 38.46 16.82
CA VAL A 694 10.38 37.38 15.85
C VAL A 694 10.17 35.98 16.47
N LEU A 695 10.41 35.80 17.77
CA LEU A 695 10.10 34.55 18.49
C LEU A 695 8.59 34.36 18.70
N VAL A 696 7.81 35.42 18.94
CA VAL A 696 6.35 35.36 18.98
C VAL A 696 5.78 35.07 17.59
N ASP A 697 6.23 35.79 16.56
CA ASP A 697 5.80 35.55 15.16
C ASP A 697 6.06 34.09 14.74
N ARG A 698 7.23 33.54 15.10
CA ARG A 698 7.58 32.13 14.85
C ARG A 698 6.74 31.14 15.65
N LYS A 699 6.35 31.47 16.88
CA LYS A 699 5.45 30.64 17.70
C LYS A 699 4.06 30.59 17.07
N ASP A 700 3.52 31.73 16.69
CA ASP A 700 2.16 31.82 16.14
C ASP A 700 2.10 31.21 14.72
N TYR A 701 3.15 31.37 13.91
CA TYR A 701 3.33 30.64 12.65
C TYR A 701 3.40 29.11 12.87
N LYS A 702 4.14 28.64 13.88
CA LYS A 702 4.20 27.21 14.24
C LYS A 702 2.84 26.68 14.71
N GLU A 703 2.09 27.45 15.50
CA GLU A 703 0.74 27.07 15.92
C GLU A 703 -0.25 27.02 14.75
N ASN A 704 -0.13 27.92 13.79
CA ASN A 704 -0.99 27.93 12.61
C ASN A 704 -0.67 26.76 11.66
N LEU A 705 0.61 26.48 11.39
CA LEU A 705 1.02 25.24 10.70
C LEU A 705 0.57 23.98 11.46
N GLY A 706 0.55 24.01 12.79
CA GLY A 706 0.01 22.93 13.63
C GLY A 706 -1.49 22.70 13.39
N LYS A 707 -2.29 23.77 13.40
CA LYS A 707 -3.74 23.73 13.12
C LYS A 707 -4.01 23.26 11.69
N GLU A 708 -3.25 23.75 10.72
CA GLU A 708 -3.36 23.38 9.30
C GLU A 708 -3.01 21.90 9.07
N ASN A 709 -1.93 21.40 9.68
CA ASN A 709 -1.56 19.99 9.62
C ASN A 709 -2.62 19.07 10.28
N ILE A 710 -3.19 19.46 11.43
CA ILE A 710 -4.31 18.74 12.07
C ILE A 710 -5.54 18.70 11.14
N LEU A 711 -5.86 19.82 10.47
CA LEU A 711 -6.99 19.90 9.53
C LEU A 711 -6.73 19.07 8.27
N MET A 712 -5.50 19.06 7.75
CA MET A 712 -5.08 18.24 6.62
C MET A 712 -5.09 16.73 6.96
N GLN A 713 -4.67 16.35 8.17
CA GLN A 713 -4.80 14.98 8.69
C GLN A 713 -6.27 14.56 8.80
N ALA A 714 -7.13 15.43 9.33
CA ALA A 714 -8.57 15.17 9.41
C ALA A 714 -9.20 14.98 8.01
N GLN A 715 -8.80 15.79 7.02
CA GLN A 715 -9.21 15.63 5.62
C GLN A 715 -8.70 14.32 5.01
N PHE A 716 -7.44 13.93 5.24
CA PHE A 716 -6.93 12.63 4.76
C PHE A 716 -7.65 11.45 5.41
N VAL A 717 -7.95 11.51 6.70
CA VAL A 717 -8.72 10.47 7.40
C VAL A 717 -10.17 10.40 6.89
N GLN A 718 -10.78 11.53 6.52
CA GLN A 718 -12.12 11.53 5.91
C GLN A 718 -12.08 10.94 4.49
N ASN A 719 -11.17 11.41 3.64
CA ASN A 719 -11.00 10.90 2.27
C ASN A 719 -10.69 9.39 2.26
N LEU A 720 -9.93 8.90 3.26
CA LEU A 720 -9.68 7.47 3.44
C LEU A 720 -10.96 6.71 3.77
N LYS A 721 -11.76 7.16 4.75
CA LYS A 721 -13.06 6.55 5.09
C LYS A 721 -14.04 6.54 3.92
N ASP A 722 -14.11 7.64 3.18
CA ASP A 722 -14.99 7.73 2.00
C ASP A 722 -14.55 6.74 0.91
N SER A 723 -13.24 6.52 0.76
CA SER A 723 -12.66 5.50 -0.13
C SER A 723 -12.87 4.07 0.38
N GLU A 724 -12.80 3.84 1.69
CA GLU A 724 -13.09 2.55 2.34
C GLU A 724 -14.57 2.17 2.17
N LEU A 725 -15.49 3.14 2.31
CA LEU A 725 -16.92 2.96 2.09
C LEU A 725 -17.24 2.60 0.62
N GLU A 726 -16.65 3.30 -0.35
CA GLU A 726 -16.82 2.93 -1.77
C GLU A 726 -16.16 1.57 -2.09
N GLN A 727 -15.04 1.22 -1.44
CA GLN A 727 -14.45 -0.12 -1.58
C GLN A 727 -15.38 -1.22 -1.01
N ILE A 728 -16.05 -0.97 0.12
CA ILE A 728 -17.04 -1.90 0.69
C ILE A 728 -18.23 -2.04 -0.27
N ARG A 729 -18.77 -0.93 -0.78
CA ARG A 729 -19.85 -0.93 -1.77
C ARG A 729 -19.49 -1.73 -3.02
N LEU A 730 -18.32 -1.50 -3.60
CA LEU A 730 -17.84 -2.23 -4.78
C LEU A 730 -17.62 -3.72 -4.49
N LYS A 731 -17.18 -4.09 -3.28
CA LYS A 731 -17.12 -5.51 -2.86
C LYS A 731 -18.50 -6.14 -2.75
N ASP A 732 -19.51 -5.42 -2.28
CA ASP A 732 -20.88 -5.93 -2.19
C ASP A 732 -21.59 -5.97 -3.55
N GLU A 733 -21.22 -5.09 -4.49
CA GLU A 733 -21.63 -5.17 -5.91
C GLU A 733 -20.98 -6.36 -6.61
N ILE A 734 -19.69 -6.63 -6.36
CA ILE A 734 -19.00 -7.84 -6.85
C ILE A 734 -19.69 -9.10 -6.34
N LYS A 735 -20.01 -9.21 -5.04
CA LYS A 735 -20.76 -10.37 -4.50
C LYS A 735 -22.11 -10.57 -5.17
N GLN A 736 -22.84 -9.49 -5.44
CA GLN A 736 -24.14 -9.56 -6.14
C GLN A 736 -23.98 -10.09 -7.57
N LEU A 737 -22.91 -9.69 -8.27
CA LEU A 737 -22.56 -10.20 -9.60
C LEU A 737 -22.06 -11.65 -9.56
N GLU A 738 -21.32 -12.04 -8.52
CA GLU A 738 -20.89 -13.44 -8.29
C GLU A 738 -22.11 -14.34 -8.07
N THR A 739 -23.03 -13.97 -7.16
CA THR A 739 -24.27 -14.75 -6.93
C THR A 739 -25.18 -14.80 -8.16
N ALA A 740 -25.31 -13.70 -8.91
CA ALA A 740 -26.08 -13.69 -10.15
C ALA A 740 -25.44 -14.54 -11.26
N LEU A 741 -24.11 -14.69 -11.25
CA LEU A 741 -23.38 -15.58 -12.16
C LEU A 741 -23.52 -17.04 -11.75
N GLU A 742 -23.57 -17.36 -10.46
CA GLU A 742 -23.90 -18.70 -9.96
C GLU A 742 -25.35 -19.10 -10.32
N GLU A 743 -26.34 -18.22 -10.08
CA GLU A 743 -27.74 -18.43 -10.51
C GLU A 743 -27.86 -18.64 -12.04
N LEU A 744 -27.09 -17.87 -12.83
CA LEU A 744 -27.06 -18.03 -14.29
C LEU A 744 -26.38 -19.34 -14.71
N ALA A 745 -25.35 -19.79 -13.97
CA ALA A 745 -24.70 -21.08 -14.22
C ALA A 745 -25.61 -22.26 -13.85
N GLU A 746 -26.35 -22.20 -12.74
CA GLU A 746 -27.34 -23.22 -12.37
C GLU A 746 -28.47 -23.31 -13.39
N THR A 747 -29.02 -22.18 -13.84
CA THR A 747 -30.07 -22.17 -14.88
C THR A 747 -29.57 -22.60 -16.26
N MET A 748 -28.31 -22.31 -16.60
CA MET A 748 -27.65 -22.88 -17.79
C MET A 748 -27.50 -24.40 -17.68
N LEU A 749 -27.06 -24.92 -16.51
CA LEU A 749 -26.94 -26.36 -16.28
C LEU A 749 -28.31 -27.07 -16.27
N ALA A 750 -29.36 -26.43 -15.75
CA ALA A 750 -30.73 -26.93 -15.81
C ALA A 750 -31.22 -27.04 -17.26
N THR A 751 -31.11 -25.97 -18.04
CA THR A 751 -31.52 -25.96 -19.46
C THR A 751 -30.66 -26.89 -20.32
N GLN A 752 -29.37 -27.08 -20.01
CA GLN A 752 -28.53 -28.09 -20.65
C GLN A 752 -28.98 -29.53 -20.31
N ARG A 753 -29.36 -29.80 -19.05
CA ARG A 753 -29.94 -31.11 -18.66
C ARG A 753 -31.25 -31.38 -19.38
N GLU A 754 -32.11 -30.37 -19.55
CA GLU A 754 -33.34 -30.48 -20.35
C GLU A 754 -33.04 -30.72 -21.83
N MET A 755 -32.11 -29.96 -22.42
CA MET A 755 -31.66 -30.15 -23.82
C MET A 755 -31.18 -31.59 -24.05
N LEU A 756 -30.30 -32.11 -23.18
CA LEU A 756 -29.81 -33.49 -23.25
C LEU A 756 -30.93 -34.53 -23.04
N ALA A 757 -31.95 -34.22 -22.22
CA ALA A 757 -33.11 -35.10 -22.05
C ALA A 757 -34.01 -35.12 -23.30
N TRP A 758 -34.17 -33.99 -23.99
CA TRP A 758 -34.85 -33.92 -25.29
C TRP A 758 -34.04 -34.57 -26.41
N GLU A 759 -32.72 -34.39 -26.45
CA GLU A 759 -31.83 -35.05 -27.39
C GLU A 759 -31.90 -36.57 -27.26
N ARG A 760 -31.86 -37.12 -26.02
CA ARG A 760 -32.06 -38.56 -25.78
C ARG A 760 -33.44 -39.06 -26.21
N LYS A 761 -34.51 -38.28 -26.00
CA LYS A 761 -35.86 -38.62 -26.50
C LYS A 761 -35.90 -38.65 -28.03
N ILE A 762 -35.28 -37.67 -28.69
CA ILE A 762 -35.16 -37.60 -30.15
C ILE A 762 -34.35 -38.78 -30.68
N GLN A 763 -33.19 -39.08 -30.08
CA GLN A 763 -32.34 -40.21 -30.46
C GLN A 763 -33.07 -41.54 -30.27
N SER A 764 -33.72 -41.77 -29.12
CA SER A 764 -34.54 -42.97 -28.89
C SER A 764 -35.69 -43.10 -29.90
N ALA A 765 -36.33 -42.00 -30.29
CA ALA A 765 -37.35 -42.01 -31.35
C ALA A 765 -36.75 -42.24 -32.76
N MET A 766 -35.54 -41.75 -33.03
CA MET A 766 -34.80 -42.04 -34.26
C MET A 766 -34.38 -43.51 -34.32
N ASP A 767 -33.89 -44.09 -33.24
CA ASP A 767 -33.48 -45.49 -33.17
C ASP A 767 -34.68 -46.43 -33.28
N ALA A 768 -35.79 -46.14 -32.57
CA ALA A 768 -37.04 -46.88 -32.75
C ALA A 768 -37.57 -46.79 -34.20
N LYS A 769 -37.50 -45.61 -34.84
CA LYS A 769 -37.82 -45.45 -36.26
C LYS A 769 -36.87 -46.24 -37.16
N ASN A 770 -35.57 -46.19 -36.88
CA ASN A 770 -34.53 -46.89 -37.63
C ASN A 770 -34.71 -48.41 -37.52
N ASP A 771 -35.09 -48.94 -36.35
CA ASP A 771 -35.33 -50.37 -36.14
C ASP A 771 -36.64 -50.83 -36.80
N ILE A 772 -37.71 -50.03 -36.72
CA ILE A 772 -38.93 -50.24 -37.54
C ILE A 772 -38.57 -50.24 -39.05
N GLN A 773 -37.66 -49.37 -39.48
CA GLN A 773 -37.22 -49.30 -40.87
C GLN A 773 -36.27 -50.45 -41.27
N LYS A 774 -35.41 -50.93 -40.36
CA LYS A 774 -34.61 -52.16 -40.53
C LYS A 774 -35.54 -53.37 -40.67
N GLN A 775 -36.47 -53.56 -39.73
CA GLN A 775 -37.48 -54.63 -39.77
C GLN A 775 -38.28 -54.63 -41.08
N ARG A 776 -38.70 -53.45 -41.56
CA ARG A 776 -39.43 -53.27 -42.84
C ARG A 776 -38.55 -53.38 -44.09
N SER A 777 -37.22 -53.28 -43.98
CA SER A 777 -36.29 -53.43 -45.11
C SER A 777 -36.22 -54.89 -45.54
N SER A 778 -35.87 -55.16 -46.80
CA SER A 778 -35.86 -56.50 -47.41
C SER A 778 -35.02 -57.55 -46.66
N SER A 779 -34.05 -57.13 -45.86
CA SER A 779 -33.19 -58.00 -45.02
C SER A 779 -33.68 -58.16 -43.57
N GLY A 780 -34.55 -57.29 -43.06
CA GLY A 780 -35.10 -57.40 -41.70
C GLY A 780 -36.31 -58.33 -41.62
N GLU A 781 -36.74 -58.69 -40.42
CA GLU A 781 -37.75 -59.75 -40.19
C GLU A 781 -39.06 -59.57 -40.97
N ILE A 782 -39.62 -58.36 -41.08
CA ILE A 782 -40.85 -58.14 -41.86
C ILE A 782 -40.56 -58.22 -43.37
N GLY A 783 -39.37 -57.80 -43.81
CA GLY A 783 -38.89 -58.01 -45.19
C GLY A 783 -38.64 -59.48 -45.51
N GLN A 784 -38.05 -60.24 -44.57
CA GLN A 784 -37.85 -61.68 -44.68
C GLN A 784 -39.17 -62.45 -44.63
N MET A 785 -40.12 -62.07 -43.77
CA MET A 785 -41.47 -62.64 -43.75
C MET A 785 -42.23 -62.31 -45.03
N LYS A 786 -42.10 -61.11 -45.59
CA LYS A 786 -42.65 -60.79 -46.92
C LYS A 786 -41.95 -61.56 -48.03
N ALA A 787 -40.63 -61.75 -47.95
CA ALA A 787 -39.88 -62.58 -48.88
C ALA A 787 -40.16 -64.07 -48.68
N GLU A 788 -40.61 -64.52 -47.50
CA GLU A 788 -41.00 -65.90 -47.23
C GLU A 788 -42.45 -66.16 -47.63
N ILE A 789 -43.37 -65.22 -47.38
CA ILE A 789 -44.72 -65.22 -47.97
C ILE A 789 -44.58 -65.21 -49.49
N HIS A 790 -43.73 -64.35 -50.06
CA HIS A 790 -43.49 -64.35 -51.50
C HIS A 790 -42.75 -65.60 -51.96
N ARG A 791 -41.81 -66.16 -51.19
CA ARG A 791 -41.22 -67.48 -51.50
C ARG A 791 -42.27 -68.58 -51.42
N MET A 792 -43.30 -68.51 -50.57
CA MET A 792 -44.41 -69.47 -50.51
C MET A 792 -45.43 -69.26 -51.63
N GLU A 793 -45.77 -68.03 -52.00
CA GLU A 793 -46.52 -67.68 -53.21
C GLU A 793 -45.80 -68.17 -54.46
N VAL A 794 -44.47 -68.00 -54.50
CA VAL A 794 -43.59 -68.52 -55.54
C VAL A 794 -43.42 -70.02 -55.42
N ARG A 795 -43.49 -70.65 -54.23
CA ARG A 795 -43.43 -72.12 -54.04
C ARG A 795 -44.73 -72.79 -54.47
N TYR A 796 -45.87 -72.16 -54.22
CA TYR A 796 -47.20 -72.49 -54.73
C TYR A 796 -47.24 -72.29 -56.26
N GLY A 797 -46.73 -71.15 -56.74
CA GLY A 797 -46.50 -70.86 -58.15
C GLY A 797 -45.42 -71.72 -58.81
N GLN A 798 -44.52 -72.35 -58.04
CA GLN A 798 -43.53 -73.33 -58.49
C GLN A 798 -44.09 -74.75 -58.40
N LEU A 799 -45.09 -75.03 -57.56
CA LEU A 799 -45.86 -76.26 -57.61
C LEU A 799 -46.73 -76.28 -58.87
N LYS A 800 -47.45 -75.17 -59.10
CA LYS A 800 -48.24 -74.93 -60.31
C LYS A 800 -47.35 -74.89 -61.56
N ARG A 801 -46.22 -74.16 -61.51
CA ARG A 801 -45.22 -74.25 -62.59
C ARG A 801 -44.48 -75.58 -62.64
N ALA A 802 -44.40 -76.42 -61.60
CA ALA A 802 -43.82 -77.76 -61.71
C ALA A 802 -44.78 -78.72 -62.40
N GLN A 803 -46.09 -78.52 -62.26
CA GLN A 803 -47.10 -79.18 -63.08
C GLN A 803 -46.97 -78.74 -64.56
N GLU A 804 -46.83 -77.44 -64.81
CA GLU A 804 -46.59 -76.88 -66.16
C GLU A 804 -45.17 -77.21 -66.71
N LYS A 805 -44.19 -77.45 -65.84
CA LYS A 805 -42.78 -77.74 -66.19
C LYS A 805 -42.48 -79.23 -66.24
N LEU A 806 -43.29 -80.12 -65.67
CA LEU A 806 -43.26 -81.53 -66.08
C LEU A 806 -43.72 -81.67 -67.53
N ILE A 807 -44.66 -80.80 -67.96
CA ILE A 807 -45.10 -80.67 -69.34
C ILE A 807 -44.03 -79.98 -70.19
N SER A 808 -43.36 -78.93 -69.68
CA SER A 808 -42.39 -78.15 -70.48
C SER A 808 -40.91 -78.61 -70.39
N ASP A 809 -40.46 -79.40 -69.41
CA ASP A 809 -39.12 -80.03 -69.43
C ASP A 809 -39.06 -81.19 -70.45
N LEU A 810 -40.22 -81.76 -70.83
CA LEU A 810 -40.37 -82.60 -72.02
C LEU A 810 -40.13 -81.81 -73.32
N GLU A 811 -40.46 -80.52 -73.35
CA GLU A 811 -40.19 -79.61 -74.48
C GLU A 811 -38.74 -79.09 -74.43
N GLN A 812 -38.26 -78.68 -73.26
CA GLN A 812 -37.02 -77.91 -73.10
C GLN A 812 -35.75 -78.77 -73.12
N CYS A 813 -35.85 -80.11 -73.09
CA CYS A 813 -34.76 -80.98 -73.54
C CYS A 813 -34.31 -80.70 -74.99
N VAL A 814 -35.17 -80.10 -75.83
CA VAL A 814 -34.83 -79.66 -77.19
C VAL A 814 -33.93 -78.41 -77.20
N PHE A 815 -33.99 -77.56 -76.16
CA PHE A 815 -33.30 -76.25 -76.13
C PHE A 815 -32.00 -76.21 -75.30
N ARG A 816 -31.22 -77.30 -75.32
CA ARG A 816 -29.78 -77.17 -75.07
C ARG A 816 -29.14 -76.33 -76.18
N ARG A 817 -28.52 -75.18 -75.84
CA ARG A 817 -27.13 -74.82 -76.26
C ARG A 817 -26.62 -73.42 -75.88
N ASP A 818 -27.45 -72.40 -75.79
CA ASP A 818 -26.96 -71.03 -76.06
C ASP A 818 -26.46 -70.21 -74.84
N SER A 819 -25.13 -70.07 -74.76
CA SER A 819 -24.37 -68.86 -74.37
C SER A 819 -24.37 -68.30 -72.92
N ILE A 820 -23.64 -69.03 -72.07
CA ILE A 820 -22.54 -68.63 -71.14
C ILE A 820 -21.81 -67.24 -71.35
N LEU A 821 -21.66 -66.42 -70.26
CA LEU A 821 -20.60 -65.40 -69.84
C LEU A 821 -20.16 -64.20 -70.78
N ASP A 822 -19.38 -63.12 -70.45
CA ASP A 822 -18.75 -62.40 -69.26
C ASP A 822 -18.39 -60.91 -69.67
N GLY A 823 -17.70 -59.94 -68.99
CA GLY A 823 -17.12 -59.75 -67.62
C GLY A 823 -16.05 -58.59 -67.47
N VAL A 824 -16.06 -57.78 -66.37
CA VAL A 824 -15.02 -56.80 -65.80
C VAL A 824 -14.55 -55.57 -66.67
N GLU A 825 -13.75 -54.51 -66.33
CA GLU A 825 -12.94 -53.91 -65.18
C GLU A 825 -12.63 -52.37 -65.46
N SER A 826 -12.20 -51.48 -64.50
CA SER A 826 -11.28 -50.27 -64.69
C SER A 826 -11.12 -49.23 -63.52
N MET A 827 -10.00 -48.42 -63.49
CA MET A 827 -9.67 -47.24 -62.62
C MET A 827 -8.57 -46.29 -63.23
N GLU A 828 -8.20 -45.10 -62.65
CA GLU A 828 -6.91 -44.28 -62.85
C GLU A 828 -6.76 -42.93 -62.02
N LYS A 829 -5.77 -41.99 -62.25
CA LYS A 829 -5.11 -41.06 -61.23
C LYS A 829 -4.51 -39.61 -61.62
N ARG A 830 -4.30 -38.67 -60.61
CA ARG A 830 -3.20 -37.63 -60.29
C ARG A 830 -2.81 -36.23 -61.00
N GLN A 831 -2.67 -35.11 -60.20
CA GLN A 831 -1.64 -33.96 -60.10
C GLN A 831 -1.39 -32.87 -61.24
N PRO A 832 -0.55 -31.74 -61.23
CA PRO A 832 0.60 -31.17 -60.39
C PRO A 832 0.68 -29.58 -60.05
N LYS A 833 1.76 -28.75 -60.39
CA LYS A 833 2.13 -27.32 -59.93
C LYS A 833 3.11 -26.46 -60.84
N GLY A 834 3.33 -25.11 -60.65
CA GLY A 834 4.63 -24.40 -61.00
C GLY A 834 4.86 -22.83 -61.11
N THR A 835 6.04 -22.31 -60.67
CA THR A 835 6.76 -20.98 -60.97
C THR A 835 6.27 -19.63 -60.32
N ASN A 836 6.86 -18.39 -60.40
CA ASN A 836 8.02 -17.73 -61.09
C ASN A 836 8.55 -16.38 -60.41
N THR A 837 9.46 -15.54 -61.00
CA THR A 837 10.08 -14.26 -60.43
C THR A 837 10.53 -13.14 -61.42
N ARG A 838 10.68 -11.85 -61.00
CA ARG A 838 11.84 -10.90 -61.23
C ARG A 838 11.54 -9.39 -60.99
N VAL A 839 12.43 -8.65 -60.30
CA VAL A 839 13.04 -7.31 -60.62
C VAL A 839 13.69 -6.70 -59.37
N SER A 840 14.93 -6.19 -59.52
CA SER A 840 15.66 -5.46 -58.48
C SER A 840 16.59 -4.44 -59.14
N LEU A 841 16.38 -3.14 -58.89
CA LEU A 841 17.45 -2.11 -58.90
C LEU A 841 17.03 -0.73 -58.29
N GLN A 842 15.95 -0.67 -57.53
CA GLN A 842 15.48 0.55 -56.82
C GLN A 842 15.36 0.28 -55.31
N LYS A 843 16.45 -0.21 -54.68
CA LYS A 843 16.48 -0.63 -53.25
C LYS A 843 17.81 -0.34 -52.52
N LYS A 844 18.64 0.58 -53.02
CA LYS A 844 19.96 0.92 -52.40
C LYS A 844 20.09 2.32 -51.79
N ILE A 845 19.06 3.16 -51.90
CA ILE A 845 18.99 4.45 -51.18
C ILE A 845 18.00 4.34 -50.02
N ASP A 846 16.85 3.69 -50.25
CA ASP A 846 15.87 3.40 -49.20
C ASP A 846 16.41 2.48 -48.11
N THR A 847 17.43 1.65 -48.36
CA THR A 847 17.99 0.73 -47.37
C THR A 847 18.71 1.42 -46.21
N LEU A 848 19.29 2.60 -46.40
CA LEU A 848 19.88 3.37 -45.29
C LEU A 848 18.80 4.14 -44.51
N LYS A 849 17.88 4.83 -45.20
CA LYS A 849 16.76 5.53 -44.55
C LYS A 849 15.63 4.61 -44.05
N SER A 850 15.68 3.31 -44.32
CA SER A 850 14.88 2.28 -43.64
C SER A 850 15.67 1.63 -42.51
N SER A 851 16.98 1.35 -42.64
CA SER A 851 17.80 0.84 -41.53
C SER A 851 17.77 1.76 -40.30
N ILE A 852 17.93 3.08 -40.48
CA ILE A 852 17.82 4.06 -39.37
C ILE A 852 16.40 4.09 -38.77
N ARG A 853 15.35 3.84 -39.57
CA ARG A 853 13.96 3.72 -39.08
C ARG A 853 13.69 2.38 -38.39
N SER A 854 14.32 1.30 -38.85
CA SER A 854 14.28 -0.02 -38.22
C SER A 854 14.92 0.07 -36.83
N ILE A 855 16.16 0.57 -36.74
CA ILE A 855 16.86 0.82 -35.47
C ILE A 855 16.06 1.74 -34.55
N ARG A 856 15.41 2.80 -35.05
CA ARG A 856 14.54 3.68 -34.25
C ARG A 856 13.25 3.00 -33.77
N ASN A 857 12.67 2.10 -34.57
CA ASN A 857 11.48 1.34 -34.21
C ASN A 857 11.83 0.20 -33.24
N GLU A 858 12.87 -0.59 -33.52
CA GLU A 858 13.47 -1.59 -32.63
C GLU A 858 13.84 -0.95 -31.27
N ARG A 859 14.45 0.25 -31.26
CA ARG A 859 14.73 0.98 -30.02
C ARG A 859 13.46 1.36 -29.27
N LYS A 860 12.38 1.77 -29.95
CA LYS A 860 11.08 2.07 -29.32
C LYS A 860 10.35 0.82 -28.83
N GLU A 861 10.41 -0.27 -29.59
CA GLU A 861 9.81 -1.57 -29.28
C GLU A 861 10.52 -2.20 -28.08
N ILE A 862 11.85 -2.21 -28.06
CA ILE A 862 12.65 -2.59 -26.88
C ILE A 862 12.38 -1.63 -25.71
N GLN A 863 12.19 -0.33 -25.94
CA GLN A 863 11.86 0.63 -24.87
C GLN A 863 10.45 0.41 -24.27
N THR A 864 9.47 0.00 -25.07
CA THR A 864 8.12 -0.39 -24.57
C THR A 864 8.15 -1.77 -23.91
N VAL A 865 8.88 -2.74 -24.44
CA VAL A 865 9.10 -4.03 -23.77
C VAL A 865 9.83 -3.86 -22.44
N ILE A 866 10.81 -2.94 -22.34
CA ILE A 866 11.45 -2.57 -21.06
C ILE A 866 10.45 -1.92 -20.11
N ALA A 867 9.54 -1.05 -20.58
CA ALA A 867 8.50 -0.46 -19.73
C ALA A 867 7.56 -1.55 -19.19
N ASN A 868 7.00 -2.39 -20.06
CA ASN A 868 6.07 -3.45 -19.71
C ASN A 868 6.72 -4.52 -18.80
N THR A 869 8.01 -4.84 -19.00
CA THR A 869 8.74 -5.76 -18.12
C THR A 869 9.11 -5.14 -16.78
N LYS A 870 9.33 -3.82 -16.69
CA LYS A 870 9.51 -3.09 -15.42
C LYS A 870 8.22 -3.00 -14.61
N GLU A 871 7.10 -2.75 -15.27
CA GLU A 871 5.77 -2.73 -14.65
C GLU A 871 5.42 -4.12 -14.09
N GLY A 872 5.51 -5.15 -14.93
CA GLY A 872 5.34 -6.54 -14.50
C GLY A 872 6.35 -7.00 -13.43
N HIS A 873 7.58 -6.48 -13.44
CA HIS A 873 8.56 -6.71 -12.38
C HIS A 873 8.12 -6.10 -11.04
N GLU A 874 7.69 -4.84 -11.01
CA GLU A 874 7.24 -4.19 -9.78
C GLU A 874 5.92 -4.80 -9.25
N ASP A 875 5.03 -5.27 -10.13
CA ASP A 875 3.82 -5.97 -9.71
C ASP A 875 4.09 -7.39 -9.20
N LEU A 876 4.97 -8.16 -9.85
CA LEU A 876 5.47 -9.43 -9.30
C LEU A 876 6.13 -9.22 -7.93
N LYS A 877 6.93 -8.17 -7.76
CA LYS A 877 7.59 -7.79 -6.50
C LYS A 877 6.58 -7.44 -5.40
N LYS A 878 5.50 -6.70 -5.70
CA LYS A 878 4.39 -6.46 -4.76
C LYS A 878 3.68 -7.76 -4.38
N CYS A 879 3.38 -8.60 -5.36
CA CYS A 879 2.72 -9.90 -5.17
C CYS A 879 3.56 -10.84 -4.27
N ILE A 880 4.87 -10.89 -4.50
CA ILE A 880 5.84 -11.61 -3.67
C ILE A 880 5.83 -11.08 -2.23
N LEU A 881 5.92 -9.76 -2.02
CA LEU A 881 5.86 -9.16 -0.67
C LEU A 881 4.54 -9.46 0.06
N GLN A 882 3.40 -9.41 -0.64
CA GLN A 882 2.10 -9.79 -0.08
C GLN A 882 2.07 -11.29 0.31
N LYS A 883 2.66 -12.15 -0.52
CA LYS A 883 2.80 -13.58 -0.24
C LYS A 883 3.78 -13.88 0.89
N ASP A 884 4.84 -13.09 1.06
CA ASP A 884 5.75 -13.18 2.21
C ASP A 884 5.03 -12.86 3.52
N VAL A 885 4.26 -11.76 3.57
CA VAL A 885 3.41 -11.43 4.73
C VAL A 885 2.44 -12.57 5.02
N HIS A 886 1.71 -13.04 4.01
CA HIS A 886 0.72 -14.10 4.19
C HIS A 886 1.34 -15.47 4.55
N ILE A 887 2.53 -15.80 4.03
CA ILE A 887 3.27 -17.01 4.45
C ILE A 887 3.68 -16.89 5.92
N ASN A 888 4.04 -15.70 6.40
CA ASN A 888 4.38 -15.48 7.81
C ASN A 888 3.16 -15.56 8.73
N GLU A 889 2.02 -14.96 8.35
CA GLU A 889 0.73 -15.16 9.03
C GLU A 889 0.39 -16.66 9.18
N MET A 890 0.48 -17.40 8.08
CA MET A 890 0.19 -18.84 8.07
C MET A 890 1.19 -19.62 8.93
N ASN A 891 2.50 -19.30 8.88
CA ASN A 891 3.51 -19.88 9.78
C ASN A 891 3.20 -19.61 11.27
N GLU A 892 2.62 -18.45 11.61
CA GLU A 892 2.16 -18.17 12.97
C GLU A 892 0.91 -18.96 13.35
N THR A 893 -0.03 -19.18 12.43
CA THR A 893 -1.19 -20.06 12.70
C THR A 893 -0.76 -21.51 12.92
N THR A 894 0.19 -22.06 12.14
CA THR A 894 0.79 -23.38 12.40
C THR A 894 1.39 -23.45 13.80
N LYS A 895 2.18 -22.44 14.22
CA LYS A 895 2.77 -22.40 15.58
C LYS A 895 1.70 -22.41 16.69
N LYS A 896 0.63 -21.64 16.53
CA LYS A 896 -0.50 -21.60 17.50
C LYS A 896 -1.22 -22.95 17.56
N MET A 897 -1.38 -23.64 16.42
CA MET A 897 -1.90 -25.01 16.38
C MET A 897 -0.94 -26.03 17.00
N ASP A 898 0.37 -25.89 16.84
CA ASP A 898 1.38 -26.73 17.49
C ASP A 898 1.35 -26.57 19.02
N GLU A 899 1.29 -25.32 19.54
CA GLU A 899 1.15 -25.04 20.97
C GLU A 899 -0.13 -25.64 21.56
N GLN A 900 -1.26 -25.52 20.86
CA GLN A 900 -2.53 -26.15 21.25
C GLN A 900 -2.43 -27.69 21.21
N LEU A 901 -1.82 -28.27 20.18
CA LEU A 901 -1.60 -29.71 20.08
C LEU A 901 -0.70 -30.25 21.21
N GLU A 902 0.33 -29.52 21.63
CA GLU A 902 1.11 -29.88 22.81
C GLU A 902 0.27 -29.85 24.10
N GLU A 903 -0.57 -28.83 24.30
CA GLU A 903 -1.44 -28.75 25.48
C GLU A 903 -2.49 -29.87 25.51
N TRP A 904 -3.17 -30.16 24.39
CA TRP A 904 -4.11 -31.28 24.30
C TRP A 904 -3.42 -32.64 24.48
N LYS A 905 -2.23 -32.85 23.89
CA LYS A 905 -1.44 -34.09 24.10
C LYS A 905 -1.02 -34.25 25.56
N LEU A 906 -0.69 -33.16 26.25
CA LEU A 906 -0.39 -33.16 27.68
C LEU A 906 -1.63 -33.46 28.54
N GLN A 907 -2.79 -32.86 28.22
CA GLN A 907 -4.06 -33.12 28.89
C GLN A 907 -4.48 -34.58 28.71
N LYS A 908 -4.34 -35.14 27.50
CA LYS A 908 -4.54 -36.58 27.23
C LYS A 908 -3.61 -37.45 28.09
N CYS A 909 -2.32 -37.10 28.22
CA CYS A 909 -1.40 -37.83 29.09
C CYS A 909 -1.84 -37.79 30.56
N GLN A 910 -2.24 -36.62 31.07
CA GLN A 910 -2.72 -36.46 32.45
C GLN A 910 -4.01 -37.27 32.71
N ASN A 911 -4.97 -37.25 31.77
CA ASN A 911 -6.20 -38.03 31.86
C ASN A 911 -5.92 -39.54 31.83
N LEU A 912 -5.02 -40.00 30.96
CA LEU A 912 -4.58 -41.41 30.90
C LEU A 912 -3.91 -41.86 32.21
N GLU A 913 -3.07 -41.02 32.81
CA GLU A 913 -2.39 -41.34 34.06
C GLU A 913 -3.32 -41.36 35.29
N LEU A 914 -4.40 -40.56 35.29
CA LEU A 914 -5.46 -40.64 36.29
C LEU A 914 -6.31 -41.90 36.08
N LEU A 915 -6.67 -42.20 34.83
CA LEU A 915 -7.41 -43.40 34.45
C LEU A 915 -6.67 -44.68 34.87
N ILE A 916 -5.37 -44.78 34.58
CA ILE A 916 -4.52 -45.92 34.98
C ILE A 916 -4.47 -46.07 36.51
N ARG A 917 -4.39 -44.97 37.28
CA ARG A 917 -4.45 -45.01 38.76
C ARG A 917 -5.80 -45.53 39.26
N ARG A 918 -6.91 -45.06 38.68
CA ARG A 918 -8.26 -45.51 39.07
C ARG A 918 -8.54 -46.95 38.68
N GLN A 919 -8.12 -47.39 37.48
CA GLN A 919 -8.17 -48.80 37.09
C GLN A 919 -7.34 -49.71 38.01
N LYS A 920 -6.18 -49.24 38.49
CA LYS A 920 -5.42 -49.96 39.54
C LYS A 920 -6.22 -50.01 40.86
N LYS A 921 -6.89 -48.92 41.25
CA LYS A 921 -7.75 -48.89 42.45
C LYS A 921 -8.93 -49.87 42.33
N CYS A 922 -9.66 -49.90 41.21
CA CYS A 922 -10.71 -50.89 40.95
C CYS A 922 -10.18 -52.32 41.07
N LYS A 923 -9.05 -52.63 40.42
CA LYS A 923 -8.44 -53.97 40.49
C LYS A 923 -8.02 -54.37 41.91
N LEU A 924 -7.55 -53.42 42.73
CA LEU A 924 -7.26 -53.68 44.15
C LEU A 924 -8.55 -53.95 44.95
N TYR A 925 -9.62 -53.20 44.72
CA TYR A 925 -10.93 -53.47 45.34
C TYR A 925 -11.57 -54.78 44.86
N GLU A 926 -11.40 -55.18 43.59
CA GLU A 926 -11.84 -56.47 43.05
C GLU A 926 -11.04 -57.64 43.67
N LEU A 927 -9.75 -57.46 43.91
CA LEU A 927 -8.91 -58.41 44.63
C LEU A 927 -9.23 -58.46 46.14
N LEU A 928 -9.70 -57.36 46.74
CA LEU A 928 -10.24 -57.33 48.10
C LEU A 928 -11.57 -58.08 48.18
N LYS A 929 -12.52 -57.75 47.30
CA LYS A 929 -13.85 -58.37 47.16
C LYS A 929 -13.81 -59.88 46.89
N SER A 930 -12.75 -60.35 46.22
CA SER A 930 -12.48 -61.78 45.99
C SER A 930 -11.59 -62.44 47.06
N GLY A 931 -11.27 -61.75 48.16
CA GLY A 931 -10.52 -62.27 49.30
C GLY A 931 -9.03 -62.54 49.04
N LYS A 932 -8.49 -62.09 47.90
CA LYS A 932 -7.13 -62.42 47.42
C LYS A 932 -6.08 -61.38 47.82
N HIS A 933 -6.49 -60.18 48.21
CA HIS A 933 -5.58 -59.12 48.69
C HIS A 933 -5.50 -59.08 50.22
N ARG A 934 -4.27 -58.99 50.76
CA ARG A 934 -4.01 -58.87 52.20
C ARG A 934 -3.58 -57.44 52.53
N LEU A 935 -4.34 -56.78 53.40
CA LEU A 935 -4.00 -55.45 53.92
C LEU A 935 -2.59 -55.44 54.55
N LEU A 936 -1.73 -54.54 54.06
CA LEU A 936 -0.34 -54.41 54.49
C LEU A 936 -0.22 -53.79 55.89
N PHE A 937 -1.10 -52.83 56.19
CA PHE A 937 -1.17 -52.15 57.49
C PHE A 937 -2.45 -52.57 58.21
N LYS A 938 -2.33 -52.93 59.50
CA LYS A 938 -3.45 -53.31 60.37
C LYS A 938 -3.86 -52.20 61.36
N SER A 939 -3.20 -51.05 61.32
CA SER A 939 -3.45 -49.90 62.19
C SER A 939 -3.46 -48.64 61.34
N GLU A 940 -4.56 -47.89 61.44
CA GLU A 940 -4.83 -46.66 60.70
C GLU A 940 -3.75 -45.60 60.92
N ALA A 941 -3.28 -45.45 62.17
CA ALA A 941 -2.22 -44.50 62.51
C ALA A 941 -0.86 -44.80 61.83
N LEU A 942 -0.57 -46.06 61.50
CA LEU A 942 0.63 -46.42 60.73
C LEU A 942 0.44 -46.13 59.23
N LEU A 943 -0.77 -46.34 58.70
CA LEU A 943 -1.11 -45.99 57.32
C LEU A 943 -1.03 -44.48 57.10
N GLU A 944 -1.65 -43.67 57.98
CA GLU A 944 -1.59 -42.20 57.92
C GLU A 944 -0.14 -41.67 57.96
N SER A 945 0.71 -42.28 58.80
CA SER A 945 2.13 -41.90 58.89
C SER A 945 2.91 -42.16 57.60
N GLU A 946 2.72 -43.31 56.94
CA GLU A 946 3.35 -43.59 55.65
C GLU A 946 2.74 -42.76 54.51
N MET A 947 1.41 -42.56 54.51
CA MET A 947 0.76 -41.65 53.56
C MET A 947 1.30 -40.22 53.67
N GLN A 948 1.56 -39.72 54.88
CA GLN A 948 2.17 -38.40 55.05
C GLN A 948 3.62 -38.33 54.57
N LYS A 949 4.42 -39.39 54.77
CA LYS A 949 5.77 -39.48 54.20
C LYS A 949 5.75 -39.48 52.66
N VAL A 950 4.76 -40.11 52.04
CA VAL A 950 4.57 -40.08 50.57
C VAL A 950 4.10 -38.71 50.10
N LYS A 951 3.12 -38.07 50.79
CA LYS A 951 2.69 -36.68 50.50
C LYS A 951 3.88 -35.71 50.51
N ASN A 952 4.73 -35.77 51.55
CA ASN A 952 5.91 -34.90 51.66
C ASN A 952 6.92 -35.12 50.52
N LYS A 953 7.25 -36.38 50.19
CA LYS A 953 8.14 -36.69 49.07
C LYS A 953 7.57 -36.22 47.73
N ASN A 954 6.25 -36.29 47.54
CA ASN A 954 5.62 -35.75 46.35
C ASN A 954 5.70 -34.22 46.30
N SER A 955 5.53 -33.49 47.41
CA SER A 955 5.74 -32.03 47.40
C SER A 955 7.18 -31.64 47.08
N ASP A 956 8.18 -32.36 47.61
CA ASP A 956 9.59 -32.11 47.30
C ASP A 956 9.85 -32.30 45.79
N LEU A 957 9.33 -33.39 45.20
CA LEU A 957 9.45 -33.68 43.77
C LEU A 957 8.68 -32.67 42.89
N ILE A 958 7.52 -32.19 43.34
CA ILE A 958 6.75 -31.13 42.66
C ILE A 958 7.58 -29.84 42.58
N SER A 959 8.17 -29.38 43.69
CA SER A 959 9.00 -28.17 43.69
C SER A 959 10.30 -28.33 42.87
N ILE A 960 10.91 -29.53 42.85
CA ILE A 960 12.06 -29.81 41.98
C ILE A 960 11.63 -29.77 40.49
N MET A 961 10.46 -30.30 40.13
CA MET A 961 9.96 -30.19 38.76
C MET A 961 9.59 -28.76 38.38
N GLU A 962 9.04 -27.95 39.29
CA GLU A 962 8.73 -26.53 39.03
C GLU A 962 10.01 -25.73 38.74
N ALA A 963 11.08 -25.94 39.53
CA ALA A 963 12.40 -25.37 39.24
C ALA A 963 12.95 -25.83 37.88
N LEU A 964 12.92 -27.14 37.57
CA LEU A 964 13.41 -27.66 36.30
C LEU A 964 12.61 -27.16 35.08
N ILE A 965 11.30 -26.94 35.21
CA ILE A 965 10.45 -26.33 34.16
C ILE A 965 10.87 -24.88 33.88
N GLN A 966 11.32 -24.14 34.90
CA GLN A 966 11.82 -22.78 34.78
C GLN A 966 13.25 -22.75 34.21
N ASP A 967 14.14 -23.62 34.69
CA ASP A 967 15.55 -23.71 34.29
C ASP A 967 15.73 -24.25 32.85
N PHE A 968 14.83 -25.13 32.39
CA PHE A 968 14.93 -25.79 31.08
C PHE A 968 13.68 -25.63 30.20
N PRO A 969 13.37 -24.42 29.69
CA PRO A 969 12.19 -24.17 28.85
C PRO A 969 12.10 -25.04 27.60
N GLY A 970 13.24 -25.45 27.02
CA GLY A 970 13.29 -26.34 25.86
C GLY A 970 12.78 -27.77 26.11
N TYR A 971 12.65 -28.19 27.38
CA TYR A 971 12.08 -29.49 27.77
C TYR A 971 10.71 -29.37 28.45
N ARG A 972 10.07 -28.19 28.38
CA ARG A 972 8.82 -27.84 29.07
C ARG A 972 7.70 -28.86 28.88
N PHE A 973 7.50 -29.41 27.67
CA PHE A 973 6.49 -30.46 27.42
C PHE A 973 6.73 -31.72 28.27
N TYR A 974 7.96 -32.27 28.21
CA TYR A 974 8.34 -33.49 28.92
C TYR A 974 8.35 -33.28 30.46
N LEU A 975 8.83 -32.13 30.91
CA LEU A 975 8.86 -31.78 32.33
C LEU A 975 7.45 -31.50 32.89
N LYS A 976 6.60 -30.77 32.17
CA LYS A 976 5.18 -30.51 32.55
C LYS A 976 4.37 -31.82 32.56
N LYS A 977 4.71 -32.81 31.72
CA LYS A 977 4.16 -34.17 31.80
C LYS A 977 4.53 -34.87 33.11
N ILE A 978 5.82 -34.93 33.46
CA ILE A 978 6.30 -35.55 34.71
C ILE A 978 5.75 -34.82 35.95
N TYR A 979 5.64 -33.49 35.90
CA TYR A 979 4.98 -32.67 36.92
C TYR A 979 3.51 -33.06 37.12
N ASN A 980 2.75 -33.21 36.02
CA ASN A 980 1.37 -33.69 36.08
C ASN A 980 1.28 -35.10 36.70
N THR A 981 2.28 -35.96 36.47
CA THR A 981 2.38 -37.27 37.15
C THR A 981 2.50 -37.12 38.67
N PHE A 982 3.34 -36.22 39.20
CA PHE A 982 3.50 -36.06 40.65
C PHE A 982 2.33 -35.31 41.32
N LYS A 983 1.65 -34.43 40.57
CA LYS A 983 0.50 -33.64 41.04
C LYS A 983 -0.77 -34.45 41.29
N ALA A 984 -0.91 -35.61 40.65
CA ALA A 984 -2.01 -36.55 40.93
C ALA A 984 -1.84 -37.20 42.32
N LEU A 985 -2.93 -37.28 43.11
CA LEU A 985 -2.89 -37.85 44.46
C LEU A 985 -2.32 -39.29 44.45
N PRO A 986 -1.52 -39.67 45.48
CA PRO A 986 -1.14 -41.06 45.70
C PRO A 986 -2.38 -41.92 45.99
N SER A 987 -2.38 -43.13 45.44
CA SER A 987 -3.47 -44.11 45.48
C SER A 987 -3.15 -45.30 46.38
#